data_AF-A0A2S5TEY0-F1
#
_entry.id   AF-A0A2S5TEY0-F1
#
_cell.length_a   1.000
_cell.length_b   1.000
_cell.length_c   1.000
_cell.angle_alpha   90.00
_cell.angle_beta   90.00
_cell.angle_gamma   90.00
#
_symmetry.space_group_name_H-M   'P 1'
#
loop_
_entity.id
_entity.type
_entity.pdbx_description
1 polymer ?
#
loop_
_entity_poly.entity_id
_entity_poly.type
_entity_poly.pdbx_seq_one_letter_code
_entity_poly.pdbx_strand_id
1 'polypeptide(L)'
;MKRTIYGLFLGLGLLLAGCSRSDPQGAAHPSEPPEPEQPPAAPAGLWLAGDMHVHDDHSSDGSLLRQLGDDKGPGNVSVSDQIAQAVRMGLEFLPLTDHRTYDQHYDPGWESADLLLVPGEEANGSPHSTVHGATDTIVQGAQPEGQPDFVPLQWSIWDAHSQGAVWVIAHPDDGVFDDGQPNARASAQGVDSIEAWNRASSPDTEIDYGENRWNAGFRFGVNGGSDNHFRELWLLAGPGQPITSVFAADRSERALLQALWGGRTRITESALAPELTLEADLQDDGIFEAIAGDEVFAPAGRKGKLRIGIRNALGTQVLLYRSPGRSAGPLQTFRPGLFDEQHTVEIEVGAEPAWYRLEARGAGIPAGINLAELLPGGLLPFLAEIPDTLRAATSPIFVSTAPVEAQPEIALPADAGGDDGALLALGAPGQFGGFPDLALSEGATHLVAELHEPAATRVVYRRRSGSRWSEPVSLAPDSASARFPRVAARGKDVWVAWQDEIAGQQPRRPAIRLRHSSDGGTTWQAAQTLRAVEGRAERPDLALDPQGRPLVAWQEIRAQQPFDIWAQWVGVDAEPRNLTREGKTVRAALLVDSRSARYPASVRPRVAVRGDGLMAVSWQDNRTDEDPLWTGETGRGEGTDPDNWQIQVATRPAGGDWGTALSVGADDRADRHPALAFDGAGRLVLAWDSKELRSSGVNTEVLAAISDADLKTFGAPAPIAAGPAMSQYPELGAAADGSLRAVWYDSRSADWRWRVMTARWVSGAWQDAKLLNSRGVNTWPATDGGAIVFASTRHAQRMQRDRTQQVFLLQSP
;
A
#
# COMPACT_ATOMS: atom_id res chain seq x y z
N MET A 1 -29.35 29.04 67.03
CA MET A 1 -29.94 28.38 68.21
C MET A 1 -29.08 27.16 68.55
N LYS A 2 -28.24 27.19 69.62
CA LYS A 2 -27.33 26.10 70.11
C LYS A 2 -26.29 25.54 69.09
N ARG A 3 -25.05 25.19 69.44
CA ARG A 3 -24.19 25.49 70.61
C ARG A 3 -22.72 25.30 70.20
N THR A 4 -21.82 26.01 70.87
CA THR A 4 -20.35 26.05 70.71
C THR A 4 -19.65 24.82 71.32
N ILE A 5 -18.40 24.48 70.92
CA ILE A 5 -17.16 24.31 71.77
C ILE A 5 -16.08 23.32 71.20
N TYR A 6 -14.92 23.90 70.87
CA TYR A 6 -13.49 23.54 71.08
C TYR A 6 -12.82 22.15 70.84
N GLY A 7 -11.56 22.26 70.38
CA GLY A 7 -10.46 21.27 70.44
C GLY A 7 -9.48 21.46 69.26
N LEU A 8 -8.57 22.46 69.21
CA LEU A 8 -7.28 22.59 69.93
C LEU A 8 -6.46 21.26 69.91
N PHE A 9 -5.17 21.22 69.55
CA PHE A 9 -4.13 22.28 69.54
C PHE A 9 -2.83 21.80 68.82
N LEU A 10 -1.97 22.74 68.36
CA LEU A 10 -0.50 22.65 68.16
C LEU A 10 0.06 21.61 67.15
N GLY A 11 1.16 21.89 66.41
CA GLY A 11 1.96 23.13 66.28
C GLY A 11 3.45 22.85 66.00
N LEU A 12 4.12 23.80 65.32
CA LEU A 12 5.56 23.83 64.93
C LEU A 12 6.00 22.76 63.90
N GLY A 13 6.87 23.04 62.92
CA GLY A 13 7.41 24.34 62.46
C GLY A 13 8.85 24.23 61.92
N LEU A 14 9.22 25.15 61.00
CA LEU A 14 10.61 25.53 60.64
C LEU A 14 11.49 24.46 59.91
N LEU A 15 12.51 24.78 59.10
CA LEU A 15 12.88 25.96 58.27
C LEU A 15 13.97 25.49 57.26
N LEU A 16 14.00 26.02 56.01
CA LEU A 16 15.05 26.00 54.95
C LEU A 16 16.18 24.94 54.93
N ALA A 17 16.45 24.36 53.74
CA ALA A 17 17.65 24.61 52.91
C ALA A 17 18.15 23.39 52.11
N GLY A 18 18.08 23.52 50.77
CA GLY A 18 19.11 23.14 49.79
C GLY A 18 19.79 21.76 49.83
N CYS A 19 19.52 20.95 48.81
CA CYS A 19 20.59 20.22 48.10
C CYS A 19 20.12 19.83 46.69
N SER A 20 20.84 20.27 45.67
CA SER A 20 20.64 19.84 44.28
C SER A 20 21.11 18.40 44.09
N ARG A 21 20.25 17.52 43.56
CA ARG A 21 20.65 16.26 42.94
C ARG A 21 19.86 16.01 41.67
N SER A 22 20.55 15.45 40.70
CA SER A 22 20.09 15.05 39.36
C SER A 22 18.96 14.03 39.41
N ASP A 23 17.89 14.27 38.64
CA ASP A 23 16.90 13.26 38.32
C ASP A 23 17.46 12.27 37.28
N PRO A 24 17.36 10.94 37.49
CA PRO A 24 17.66 9.93 36.50
C PRO A 24 16.48 9.69 35.54
N GLN A 25 16.78 9.03 34.43
CA GLN A 25 15.89 8.74 33.31
C GLN A 25 14.69 7.85 33.68
N GLY A 26 13.62 7.94 32.87
CA GLY A 26 12.75 6.81 32.56
C GLY A 26 11.71 6.41 33.60
N ALA A 27 10.65 7.21 33.76
CA ALA A 27 9.40 6.74 34.33
C ALA A 27 8.41 6.43 33.20
N ALA A 28 8.01 5.16 33.06
CA ALA A 28 6.95 4.76 32.14
C ALA A 28 5.62 5.45 32.53
N HIS A 29 4.85 5.88 31.54
CA HIS A 29 3.46 6.27 31.78
C HIS A 29 2.70 5.07 32.36
N PRO A 30 1.86 5.24 33.39
CA PRO A 30 1.00 4.16 33.86
C PRO A 30 0.06 3.77 32.72
N SER A 31 0.02 2.49 32.39
CA SER A 31 -0.96 1.94 31.46
C SER A 31 -2.37 2.24 31.96
N GLU A 32 -3.25 2.67 31.07
CA GLU A 32 -4.68 2.72 31.37
C GLU A 32 -5.15 1.32 31.78
N PRO A 33 -6.15 1.20 32.68
CA PRO A 33 -6.72 -0.09 33.00
C PRO A 33 -7.26 -0.73 31.72
N PRO A 34 -7.07 -2.05 31.52
CA PRO A 34 -7.56 -2.71 30.32
C PRO A 34 -9.07 -2.48 30.18
N GLU A 35 -9.48 -2.11 28.98
CA GLU A 35 -10.89 -2.04 28.60
C GLU A 35 -11.54 -3.41 28.89
N PRO A 36 -12.78 -3.46 29.44
CA PRO A 36 -13.39 -4.73 29.81
C PRO A 36 -13.46 -5.66 28.60
N GLU A 37 -12.94 -6.89 28.78
CA GLU A 37 -12.95 -7.95 27.77
C GLU A 37 -14.37 -8.07 27.17
N GLN A 38 -14.47 -7.83 25.86
CA GLN A 38 -15.74 -8.03 25.16
C GLN A 38 -16.08 -9.53 25.19
N PRO A 39 -17.37 -9.90 25.34
CA PRO A 39 -17.76 -11.29 25.33
C PRO A 39 -17.33 -11.95 24.00
N PRO A 40 -16.89 -13.23 24.01
CA PRO A 40 -16.52 -13.93 22.79
C PRO A 40 -17.65 -13.88 21.76
N ALA A 41 -17.28 -13.60 20.52
CA ALA A 41 -18.20 -13.43 19.42
C ALA A 41 -17.59 -14.08 18.16
N ALA A 42 -18.43 -14.78 17.40
CA ALA A 42 -18.03 -15.32 16.11
C ALA A 42 -17.70 -14.18 15.13
N PRO A 43 -16.72 -14.33 14.22
CA PRO A 43 -16.36 -13.29 13.26
C PRO A 43 -17.55 -12.85 12.41
N ALA A 44 -17.78 -11.54 12.38
CA ALA A 44 -18.79 -10.92 11.53
C ALA A 44 -18.14 -10.43 10.23
N GLY A 45 -18.78 -10.71 9.09
CA GLY A 45 -18.28 -10.38 7.77
C GLY A 45 -18.99 -11.16 6.67
N LEU A 46 -18.46 -11.07 5.45
CA LEU A 46 -18.91 -11.77 4.26
C LEU A 46 -17.71 -12.29 3.47
N TRP A 47 -17.91 -13.42 2.77
CA TRP A 47 -16.96 -13.92 1.80
C TRP A 47 -17.15 -13.17 0.47
N LEU A 48 -16.15 -12.39 0.07
CA LEU A 48 -16.09 -11.72 -1.23
C LEU A 48 -15.32 -12.61 -2.21
N ALA A 49 -15.90 -12.94 -3.35
CA ALA A 49 -15.20 -13.68 -4.41
C ALA A 49 -14.30 -12.77 -5.27
N GLY A 50 -13.13 -13.24 -5.67
CA GLY A 50 -12.24 -12.52 -6.59
C GLY A 50 -11.15 -13.41 -7.17
N ASP A 51 -10.27 -12.79 -7.93
CA ASP A 51 -9.03 -13.34 -8.44
C ASP A 51 -7.88 -12.45 -7.94
N MET A 52 -6.72 -13.03 -7.64
CA MET A 52 -5.58 -12.34 -7.03
C MET A 52 -4.38 -12.22 -7.98
N HIS A 53 -4.47 -12.78 -9.20
CA HIS A 53 -3.41 -12.74 -10.19
C HIS A 53 -4.04 -12.70 -11.59
N VAL A 54 -4.10 -11.53 -12.22
CA VAL A 54 -4.72 -11.30 -13.53
C VAL A 54 -3.95 -10.22 -14.28
N HIS A 55 -3.59 -10.50 -15.53
CA HIS A 55 -2.82 -9.62 -16.41
C HIS A 55 -3.68 -9.08 -17.54
N ASP A 56 -3.35 -7.91 -18.07
CA ASP A 56 -3.89 -7.40 -19.31
C ASP A 56 -2.78 -6.85 -20.22
N ASP A 57 -3.14 -6.22 -21.33
CA ASP A 57 -2.20 -5.69 -22.33
C ASP A 57 -1.19 -4.65 -21.79
N HIS A 58 -1.36 -4.16 -20.55
CA HIS A 58 -0.35 -3.38 -19.84
C HIS A 58 0.90 -4.22 -19.52
N SER A 59 0.73 -5.50 -19.19
CA SER A 59 1.83 -6.46 -19.11
C SER A 59 2.41 -6.76 -20.50
N SER A 60 3.72 -7.02 -20.57
CA SER A 60 4.41 -7.15 -21.86
C SER A 60 3.93 -8.36 -22.65
N ASP A 61 3.71 -9.47 -21.97
CA ASP A 61 3.21 -10.75 -22.43
C ASP A 61 1.69 -10.89 -22.27
N GLY A 62 0.98 -9.82 -21.91
CA GLY A 62 -0.48 -9.71 -21.71
C GLY A 62 -1.37 -9.92 -22.95
N SER A 63 -0.95 -10.76 -23.89
CA SER A 63 -1.75 -11.29 -25.00
C SER A 63 -0.99 -12.40 -25.73
N LEU A 64 -1.69 -13.41 -26.27
CA LEU A 64 -1.05 -14.59 -26.87
C LEU A 64 -0.16 -14.22 -28.06
N LEU A 65 -0.58 -13.21 -28.83
CA LEU A 65 0.20 -12.69 -29.96
C LEU A 65 1.43 -11.88 -29.53
N ARG A 66 1.43 -11.33 -28.30
CA ARG A 66 2.57 -10.61 -27.71
C ARG A 66 3.60 -11.59 -27.19
N GLN A 67 3.18 -12.55 -26.36
CA GLN A 67 4.06 -13.60 -25.84
C GLN A 67 4.72 -14.44 -26.95
N LEU A 68 3.97 -14.83 -27.99
CA LEU A 68 4.54 -15.53 -29.17
C LEU A 68 5.36 -14.60 -30.10
N GLY A 69 5.24 -13.29 -29.92
CA GLY A 69 5.79 -12.26 -30.79
C GLY A 69 6.96 -11.47 -30.19
N ASP A 70 7.52 -11.88 -29.05
CA ASP A 70 8.59 -11.16 -28.36
C ASP A 70 8.18 -9.68 -28.13
N ASP A 71 6.97 -9.52 -27.57
CA ASP A 71 6.28 -8.29 -27.17
C ASP A 71 5.98 -7.29 -28.31
N LYS A 72 6.17 -7.71 -29.56
CA LYS A 72 5.87 -6.93 -30.78
C LYS A 72 4.53 -7.25 -31.44
N GLY A 73 3.75 -8.16 -30.86
CA GLY A 73 2.39 -8.47 -31.32
C GLY A 73 1.37 -7.38 -30.95
N PRO A 74 0.23 -7.32 -31.65
CA PRO A 74 -0.88 -6.47 -31.25
C PRO A 74 -1.47 -6.96 -29.92
N GLY A 75 -1.94 -6.02 -29.11
CA GLY A 75 -2.66 -6.33 -27.87
C GLY A 75 -4.08 -6.82 -28.15
N ASN A 76 -4.61 -7.69 -27.29
CA ASN A 76 -5.94 -8.28 -27.49
C ASN A 76 -6.73 -8.52 -26.19
N VAL A 77 -6.18 -8.24 -25.02
CA VAL A 77 -6.80 -8.37 -23.70
C VAL A 77 -6.72 -7.02 -22.99
N SER A 78 -7.73 -6.17 -23.12
CA SER A 78 -7.73 -4.86 -22.43
C SER A 78 -8.12 -4.97 -20.95
N VAL A 79 -7.77 -3.95 -20.16
CA VAL A 79 -8.33 -3.68 -18.80
C VAL A 79 -9.83 -3.95 -18.74
N SER A 80 -10.59 -3.42 -19.70
CA SER A 80 -12.05 -3.59 -19.77
C SER A 80 -12.49 -5.01 -20.15
N ASP A 81 -11.67 -5.78 -20.88
CA ASP A 81 -11.94 -7.18 -21.20
C ASP A 81 -11.83 -8.07 -19.95
N GLN A 82 -10.77 -7.91 -19.15
CA GLN A 82 -10.61 -8.66 -17.90
C GLN A 82 -11.66 -8.30 -16.86
N ILE A 83 -11.96 -7.00 -16.69
CA ILE A 83 -13.06 -6.53 -15.84
C ILE A 83 -14.40 -7.16 -16.29
N ALA A 84 -14.70 -7.13 -17.60
CA ALA A 84 -15.94 -7.70 -18.12
C ALA A 84 -15.99 -9.23 -17.96
N GLN A 85 -14.87 -9.93 -18.04
CA GLN A 85 -14.80 -11.36 -17.82
C GLN A 85 -14.98 -11.72 -16.33
N ALA A 86 -14.31 -11.01 -15.43
CA ALA A 86 -14.50 -11.15 -13.98
C ALA A 86 -15.97 -10.95 -13.56
N VAL A 87 -16.66 -9.94 -14.12
CA VAL A 87 -18.11 -9.75 -13.91
C VAL A 87 -18.94 -10.94 -14.41
N ARG A 88 -18.64 -11.50 -15.59
CA ARG A 88 -19.34 -12.69 -16.12
C ARG A 88 -19.13 -13.92 -15.26
N MET A 89 -17.98 -14.04 -14.61
CA MET A 89 -17.64 -15.14 -13.70
C MET A 89 -18.22 -14.95 -12.29
N GLY A 90 -18.89 -13.82 -12.02
CA GLY A 90 -19.54 -13.54 -10.74
C GLY A 90 -18.57 -13.15 -9.63
N LEU A 91 -17.39 -12.63 -9.98
CA LEU A 91 -16.46 -12.07 -9.00
C LEU A 91 -17.03 -10.76 -8.41
N GLU A 92 -16.52 -10.41 -7.24
CA GLU A 92 -16.94 -9.23 -6.47
C GLU A 92 -15.83 -8.20 -6.29
N PHE A 93 -14.57 -8.61 -6.41
CA PHE A 93 -13.40 -7.72 -6.44
C PHE A 93 -12.37 -8.19 -7.48
N LEU A 94 -11.53 -7.27 -7.95
CA LEU A 94 -10.44 -7.56 -8.90
C LEU A 94 -9.29 -6.55 -8.75
N PRO A 95 -8.10 -6.98 -8.31
CA PRO A 95 -6.82 -6.40 -8.70
C PRO A 95 -6.45 -6.79 -10.15
N LEU A 96 -5.76 -5.89 -10.84
CA LEU A 96 -5.04 -6.17 -12.09
C LEU A 96 -3.56 -6.02 -11.80
N THR A 97 -2.79 -7.08 -12.02
CA THR A 97 -1.45 -7.28 -11.45
C THR A 97 -0.38 -7.30 -12.53
N ASP A 98 -0.45 -6.38 -13.48
CA ASP A 98 0.49 -6.32 -14.60
C ASP A 98 1.96 -6.22 -14.16
N HIS A 99 2.85 -6.83 -14.96
CA HIS A 99 4.27 -6.93 -14.66
C HIS A 99 4.94 -5.57 -14.43
N ARG A 100 5.34 -5.30 -13.18
CA ARG A 100 6.24 -4.21 -12.75
C ARG A 100 5.75 -2.80 -13.14
N THR A 101 4.43 -2.63 -13.27
CA THR A 101 3.78 -1.36 -13.60
C THR A 101 2.57 -1.05 -12.73
N TYR A 102 2.23 0.23 -12.66
CA TYR A 102 1.03 0.77 -12.02
C TYR A 102 0.16 1.55 -13.03
N ASP A 103 0.53 1.57 -14.31
CA ASP A 103 -0.08 2.42 -15.34
C ASP A 103 -1.49 1.98 -15.76
N GLN A 104 -1.85 0.71 -15.53
CA GLN A 104 -3.20 0.18 -15.73
C GLN A 104 -4.27 0.90 -14.90
N HIS A 105 -3.90 1.52 -13.77
CA HIS A 105 -4.81 2.35 -12.96
C HIS A 105 -5.02 3.76 -13.52
N TYR A 106 -4.18 4.18 -14.48
CA TYR A 106 -4.30 5.44 -15.20
C TYR A 106 -5.06 5.30 -16.53
N ASP A 107 -5.33 4.06 -16.99
CA ASP A 107 -6.19 3.81 -18.14
C ASP A 107 -7.67 4.20 -17.85
N PRO A 108 -8.36 4.88 -18.78
CA PRO A 108 -9.76 5.28 -18.61
C PRO A 108 -10.77 4.11 -18.65
N GLY A 109 -10.34 2.90 -19.02
CA GLY A 109 -11.07 1.64 -18.96
C GLY A 109 -11.00 0.93 -17.60
N TRP A 110 -10.17 1.40 -16.67
CA TRP A 110 -10.15 0.93 -15.27
C TRP A 110 -11.38 1.45 -14.52
N GLU A 111 -12.54 0.87 -14.80
CA GLU A 111 -13.82 1.23 -14.19
C GLU A 111 -14.78 0.04 -14.18
N SER A 112 -15.48 -0.17 -13.06
CA SER A 112 -16.57 -1.14 -12.96
C SER A 112 -17.62 -0.67 -11.96
N ALA A 113 -18.90 -0.78 -12.31
CA ALA A 113 -20.00 -0.60 -11.35
C ALA A 113 -20.30 -1.89 -10.56
N ASP A 114 -19.82 -3.04 -11.04
CA ASP A 114 -20.15 -4.36 -10.53
C ASP A 114 -19.05 -4.95 -9.63
N LEU A 115 -17.77 -4.58 -9.87
CA LEU A 115 -16.60 -5.03 -9.09
C LEU A 115 -16.06 -3.94 -8.16
N LEU A 116 -15.57 -4.35 -6.99
CA LEU A 116 -14.60 -3.56 -6.23
C LEU A 116 -13.24 -3.65 -6.94
N LEU A 117 -12.89 -2.64 -7.72
CA LEU A 117 -11.54 -2.55 -8.29
C LEU A 117 -10.56 -2.15 -7.19
N VAL A 118 -9.45 -2.88 -7.11
CA VAL A 118 -8.37 -2.70 -6.14
C VAL A 118 -7.09 -2.45 -6.93
N PRO A 119 -6.21 -1.52 -6.53
CA PRO A 119 -4.91 -1.40 -7.18
C PRO A 119 -4.10 -2.69 -7.06
N GLY A 120 -3.49 -3.14 -8.16
CA GLY A 120 -2.65 -4.34 -8.22
C GLY A 120 -1.31 -4.08 -8.90
N GLU A 121 -0.32 -4.93 -8.68
CA GLU A 121 0.95 -4.94 -9.41
C GLU A 121 1.55 -6.34 -9.25
N GLU A 122 2.18 -6.91 -10.28
CA GLU A 122 3.15 -7.99 -10.07
C GLU A 122 4.56 -7.40 -10.02
N ALA A 123 5.01 -7.14 -8.79
CA ALA A 123 6.25 -6.48 -8.50
C ALA A 123 7.45 -7.44 -8.58
N ASN A 124 8.66 -6.86 -8.63
CA ASN A 124 9.96 -7.52 -8.77
C ASN A 124 10.18 -8.27 -10.10
N GLY A 125 11.44 -8.59 -10.38
CA GLY A 125 11.84 -9.55 -11.41
C GLY A 125 12.17 -10.96 -10.86
N SER A 126 12.44 -11.10 -9.55
CA SER A 126 12.55 -12.40 -8.87
C SER A 126 12.58 -12.24 -7.33
N PRO A 127 11.80 -13.05 -6.57
CA PRO A 127 10.64 -13.78 -7.07
C PRO A 127 9.61 -12.81 -7.61
N HIS A 128 8.76 -13.27 -8.49
CA HIS A 128 7.51 -12.56 -8.81
C HIS A 128 6.63 -12.44 -7.55
N SER A 129 5.88 -11.36 -7.43
CA SER A 129 5.11 -11.06 -6.20
C SER A 129 3.95 -10.11 -6.48
N THR A 130 2.71 -10.55 -6.26
CA THR A 130 1.57 -9.67 -6.41
C THR A 130 1.39 -8.76 -5.19
N VAL A 131 1.05 -7.50 -5.44
CA VAL A 131 0.86 -6.46 -4.43
C VAL A 131 -0.54 -5.90 -4.59
N HIS A 132 -1.30 -5.78 -3.50
CA HIS A 132 -2.70 -5.33 -3.56
C HIS A 132 -2.96 -4.13 -2.66
N GLY A 133 -3.69 -3.13 -3.17
CA GLY A 133 -3.99 -1.90 -2.44
C GLY A 133 -2.79 -0.95 -2.30
N ALA A 134 -1.74 -1.16 -3.10
CA ALA A 134 -0.64 -0.21 -3.22
C ALA A 134 -1.17 1.15 -3.69
N THR A 135 -0.47 2.20 -3.28
CA THR A 135 -0.78 3.59 -3.65
C THR A 135 0.14 4.12 -4.74
N ASP A 136 1.19 3.38 -5.10
CA ASP A 136 2.10 3.60 -6.23
C ASP A 136 2.91 2.31 -6.46
N THR A 137 3.70 2.27 -7.55
CA THR A 137 4.59 1.17 -7.92
C THR A 137 5.56 0.78 -6.81
N ILE A 138 5.79 -0.52 -6.60
CA ILE A 138 6.86 -1.03 -5.73
C ILE A 138 8.16 -1.21 -6.52
N VAL A 139 9.15 -0.35 -6.25
CA VAL A 139 10.43 -0.42 -6.96
C VAL A 139 11.37 -1.47 -6.36
N GLN A 140 11.71 -2.49 -7.16
CA GLN A 140 12.81 -3.40 -6.83
C GLN A 140 14.17 -2.73 -7.07
N GLY A 141 14.83 -2.34 -5.98
CA GLY A 141 16.16 -1.75 -6.00
C GLY A 141 17.28 -2.68 -6.49
N ALA A 142 18.45 -2.12 -6.75
CA ALA A 142 19.63 -2.87 -7.14
C ALA A 142 20.18 -3.71 -5.97
N GLN A 143 20.58 -4.95 -6.26
CA GLN A 143 21.22 -5.83 -5.26
C GLN A 143 22.51 -5.21 -4.71
N PRO A 144 22.64 -5.00 -3.39
CA PRO A 144 23.88 -4.49 -2.82
C PRO A 144 25.02 -5.53 -2.88
N GLU A 145 26.23 -5.08 -3.21
CA GLU A 145 27.41 -5.94 -3.26
C GLU A 145 27.68 -6.61 -1.91
N GLY A 146 27.84 -7.94 -1.93
CA GLY A 146 28.18 -8.75 -0.75
C GLY A 146 27.05 -8.94 0.28
N GLN A 147 25.85 -8.40 0.06
CA GLN A 147 24.67 -8.68 0.88
C GLN A 147 23.90 -9.92 0.37
N PRO A 148 23.04 -10.54 1.20
CA PRO A 148 22.09 -11.56 0.75
C PRO A 148 21.21 -11.06 -0.39
N ASP A 149 20.86 -11.97 -1.31
CA ASP A 149 20.05 -11.73 -2.52
C ASP A 149 18.60 -11.28 -2.26
N PHE A 150 18.11 -11.48 -1.03
CA PHE A 150 16.76 -11.11 -0.62
C PHE A 150 16.64 -9.69 -0.06
N VAL A 151 17.73 -8.91 0.02
CA VAL A 151 17.68 -7.53 0.53
C VAL A 151 16.73 -6.62 -0.28
N PRO A 152 16.74 -6.61 -1.63
CA PRO A 152 15.76 -5.86 -2.43
C PRO A 152 14.32 -6.36 -2.24
N LEU A 153 14.11 -7.68 -2.07
CA LEU A 153 12.79 -8.24 -1.75
C LEU A 153 12.30 -7.72 -0.39
N GLN A 154 13.18 -7.69 0.62
CA GLN A 154 12.83 -7.18 1.95
C GLN A 154 12.51 -5.68 1.95
N TRP A 155 13.23 -4.88 1.14
CA TRP A 155 12.89 -3.47 0.90
C TRP A 155 11.51 -3.28 0.29
N SER A 156 11.15 -4.14 -0.65
CA SER A 156 9.88 -4.12 -1.37
C SER A 156 8.70 -4.47 -0.46
N ILE A 157 8.84 -5.51 0.37
CA ILE A 157 7.86 -5.86 1.42
C ILE A 157 7.65 -4.68 2.38
N TRP A 158 8.74 -4.05 2.86
CA TRP A 158 8.64 -2.90 3.76
C TRP A 158 8.03 -1.66 3.10
N ASP A 159 8.29 -1.42 1.80
CA ASP A 159 7.67 -0.31 1.08
C ASP A 159 6.16 -0.51 0.90
N ALA A 160 5.75 -1.70 0.44
CA ALA A 160 4.35 -2.10 0.28
C ALA A 160 3.57 -2.03 1.61
N HIS A 161 4.14 -2.55 2.69
CA HIS A 161 3.57 -2.40 4.03
C HIS A 161 3.46 -0.93 4.45
N SER A 162 4.44 -0.11 4.09
CA SER A 162 4.40 1.32 4.41
C SER A 162 3.29 2.09 3.69
N GLN A 163 2.85 1.59 2.53
CA GLN A 163 1.71 2.08 1.77
C GLN A 163 0.36 1.60 2.32
N GLY A 164 0.37 0.62 3.23
CA GLY A 164 -0.84 -0.08 3.68
C GLY A 164 -1.40 -1.03 2.62
N ALA A 165 -0.51 -1.63 1.82
CA ALA A 165 -0.79 -2.69 0.86
C ALA A 165 -0.61 -4.10 1.46
N VAL A 166 -1.02 -5.11 0.71
CA VAL A 166 -0.79 -6.55 1.00
C VAL A 166 0.35 -7.03 0.11
N TRP A 167 1.33 -7.75 0.67
CA TRP A 167 2.39 -8.41 -0.09
C TRP A 167 2.13 -9.92 -0.23
N VAL A 168 2.13 -10.41 -1.47
CA VAL A 168 1.97 -11.82 -1.82
C VAL A 168 3.18 -12.31 -2.59
N ILE A 169 3.73 -13.48 -2.23
CA ILE A 169 4.67 -14.16 -3.13
C ILE A 169 3.84 -14.92 -4.17
N ALA A 170 3.99 -14.56 -5.45
CA ALA A 170 3.38 -15.29 -6.56
C ALA A 170 4.11 -16.63 -6.75
N HIS A 171 3.39 -17.65 -7.23
CA HIS A 171 3.85 -19.02 -7.51
C HIS A 171 5.25 -19.39 -6.94
N PRO A 172 5.35 -19.72 -5.62
CA PRO A 172 6.63 -19.80 -4.89
C PRO A 172 7.69 -20.76 -5.45
N ASP A 173 7.32 -21.68 -6.35
CA ASP A 173 8.24 -22.54 -7.10
C ASP A 173 9.07 -21.81 -8.17
N ASP A 174 8.77 -20.54 -8.46
CA ASP A 174 9.67 -19.63 -9.18
C ASP A 174 10.31 -18.58 -8.25
N GLY A 175 11.54 -18.89 -7.81
CA GLY A 175 12.45 -17.90 -7.23
C GLY A 175 12.56 -17.86 -5.72
N VAL A 176 11.72 -18.58 -4.94
CA VAL A 176 11.93 -18.81 -3.49
C VAL A 176 12.07 -20.27 -3.06
N PHE A 177 11.62 -21.24 -3.88
CA PHE A 177 11.59 -22.66 -3.51
C PHE A 177 12.13 -23.58 -4.62
N ASP A 178 13.42 -23.89 -4.55
CA ASP A 178 14.15 -24.64 -5.56
C ASP A 178 14.39 -26.09 -5.10
N ASP A 179 14.27 -27.08 -6.00
CA ASP A 179 14.49 -28.51 -5.72
C ASP A 179 13.75 -29.05 -4.46
N GLY A 180 12.59 -28.46 -4.16
CA GLY A 180 11.78 -28.81 -2.98
C GLY A 180 12.35 -28.27 -1.66
N GLN A 181 13.20 -27.25 -1.68
CA GLN A 181 13.79 -26.60 -0.51
C GLN A 181 13.75 -25.06 -0.60
N PRO A 182 13.65 -24.35 0.54
CA PRO A 182 13.74 -22.89 0.58
C PRO A 182 15.13 -22.41 0.14
N ASN A 183 15.18 -21.41 -0.76
CA ASN A 183 16.41 -20.71 -1.08
C ASN A 183 16.62 -19.46 -0.18
N ALA A 184 17.66 -18.67 -0.43
CA ALA A 184 17.95 -17.49 0.39
C ALA A 184 16.85 -16.41 0.36
N ARG A 185 16.07 -16.31 -0.72
CA ARG A 185 14.91 -15.40 -0.83
C ARG A 185 13.74 -15.80 0.07
N ALA A 186 13.62 -17.09 0.41
CA ALA A 186 12.65 -17.58 1.40
C ALA A 186 12.94 -17.13 2.86
N SER A 187 14.04 -16.40 3.09
CA SER A 187 14.34 -15.76 4.39
C SER A 187 13.69 -14.38 4.58
N ALA A 188 13.06 -13.81 3.54
CA ALA A 188 12.34 -12.54 3.64
C ALA A 188 11.14 -12.63 4.61
N GLN A 189 10.93 -11.58 5.41
CA GLN A 189 9.90 -11.54 6.46
C GLN A 189 8.88 -10.42 6.19
N GLY A 190 7.65 -10.63 6.67
CA GLY A 190 6.53 -9.71 6.45
C GLY A 190 5.59 -10.10 5.29
N VAL A 191 5.80 -11.25 4.65
CA VAL A 191 4.85 -11.81 3.67
C VAL A 191 3.46 -11.95 4.30
N ASP A 192 2.40 -11.49 3.61
CA ASP A 192 1.02 -11.55 4.11
C ASP A 192 0.27 -12.79 3.62
N SER A 193 0.52 -13.18 2.37
CA SER A 193 -0.03 -14.37 1.73
C SER A 193 0.99 -14.99 0.77
N ILE A 194 0.76 -16.23 0.37
CA ILE A 194 1.41 -16.84 -0.80
C ILE A 194 0.35 -17.25 -1.80
N GLU A 195 0.67 -17.18 -3.08
CA GLU A 195 -0.10 -17.91 -4.07
C GLU A 195 0.18 -19.41 -3.88
N ALA A 196 -0.80 -20.15 -3.35
CA ALA A 196 -0.74 -21.60 -3.16
C ALA A 196 -1.65 -22.36 -4.15
N TRP A 197 -2.19 -21.62 -5.12
CA TRP A 197 -2.79 -22.17 -6.32
C TRP A 197 -2.75 -21.15 -7.45
N ASN A 198 -1.59 -21.04 -8.10
CA ASN A 198 -1.48 -20.42 -9.42
C ASN A 198 -2.02 -21.39 -10.50
N ARG A 199 -2.66 -20.88 -11.55
CA ARG A 199 -3.25 -21.71 -12.61
C ARG A 199 -2.25 -22.21 -13.65
N ALA A 200 -1.10 -21.56 -13.81
CA ALA A 200 -0.01 -21.94 -14.70
C ALA A 200 1.02 -22.89 -14.05
N SER A 201 1.15 -22.87 -12.72
CA SER A 201 2.12 -23.67 -11.93
C SER A 201 1.53 -24.98 -11.34
N SER A 202 2.30 -25.68 -10.49
CA SER A 202 1.84 -26.84 -9.70
C SER A 202 1.51 -26.46 -8.24
N PRO A 203 0.23 -26.43 -7.81
CA PRO A 203 -0.14 -26.03 -6.44
C PRO A 203 0.41 -26.95 -5.36
N ASP A 204 0.81 -28.18 -5.72
CA ASP A 204 1.44 -29.07 -4.74
C ASP A 204 2.83 -28.57 -4.33
N THR A 205 3.60 -27.93 -5.19
CA THR A 205 4.91 -27.36 -4.81
C THR A 205 4.72 -26.12 -3.93
N GLU A 206 3.75 -25.27 -4.28
CA GLU A 206 3.41 -24.03 -3.56
C GLU A 206 2.89 -24.32 -2.14
N ILE A 207 2.06 -25.37 -1.99
CA ILE A 207 1.60 -25.85 -0.68
C ILE A 207 2.77 -26.40 0.15
N ASP A 208 3.73 -27.12 -0.44
CA ASP A 208 4.92 -27.59 0.30
C ASP A 208 5.79 -26.44 0.80
N TYR A 209 5.94 -25.36 0.02
CA TYR A 209 6.55 -24.11 0.48
C TYR A 209 5.79 -23.52 1.67
N GLY A 210 4.46 -23.39 1.57
CA GLY A 210 3.60 -22.90 2.64
C GLY A 210 3.76 -23.69 3.94
N GLU A 211 3.62 -25.02 3.88
CA GLU A 211 3.77 -25.91 5.04
C GLU A 211 5.18 -25.83 5.64
N ASN A 212 6.23 -25.78 4.80
CA ASN A 212 7.61 -25.62 5.23
C ASN A 212 7.82 -24.31 6.02
N ARG A 213 7.38 -23.17 5.48
CA ARG A 213 7.50 -21.85 6.14
C ARG A 213 6.63 -21.78 7.41
N TRP A 214 5.40 -22.30 7.41
CA TRP A 214 4.55 -22.32 8.61
C TRP A 214 5.14 -23.14 9.76
N ASN A 215 5.79 -24.27 9.43
CA ASN A 215 6.57 -25.07 10.38
C ASN A 215 7.78 -24.30 10.92
N ALA A 216 8.40 -23.44 10.12
CA ALA A 216 9.46 -22.50 10.53
C ALA A 216 8.93 -21.22 11.23
N GLY A 217 7.65 -21.18 11.64
CA GLY A 217 7.10 -20.08 12.43
C GLY A 217 6.59 -18.87 11.63
N PHE A 218 6.64 -18.91 10.30
CA PHE A 218 6.08 -17.84 9.45
C PHE A 218 4.54 -17.81 9.54
N ARG A 219 3.94 -16.62 9.39
CA ARG A 219 2.51 -16.37 9.57
C ARG A 219 1.91 -15.60 8.40
N PHE A 220 1.54 -16.32 7.34
CA PHE A 220 0.87 -15.79 6.15
C PHE A 220 -0.33 -16.66 5.76
N GLY A 221 -1.27 -16.12 4.98
CA GLY A 221 -2.37 -16.87 4.37
C GLY A 221 -2.01 -17.52 3.02
N VAL A 222 -3.03 -18.05 2.33
CA VAL A 222 -2.91 -18.50 0.94
C VAL A 222 -3.96 -17.83 0.05
N ASN A 223 -3.60 -17.57 -1.20
CA ASN A 223 -4.53 -17.21 -2.27
C ASN A 223 -4.25 -18.09 -3.50
N GLY A 224 -5.17 -18.04 -4.45
CA GLY A 224 -4.96 -18.53 -5.80
C GLY A 224 -5.30 -17.45 -6.81
N GLY A 225 -4.75 -17.60 -8.02
CA GLY A 225 -4.95 -16.67 -9.11
C GLY A 225 -4.95 -17.38 -10.46
N SER A 226 -5.72 -16.85 -11.41
CA SER A 226 -5.81 -17.44 -12.75
C SER A 226 -4.56 -17.20 -13.60
N ASP A 227 -3.72 -16.24 -13.20
CA ASP A 227 -2.52 -15.83 -13.93
C ASP A 227 -2.83 -15.53 -15.41
N ASN A 228 -4.03 -14.98 -15.63
CA ASN A 228 -4.61 -14.94 -16.97
C ASN A 228 -4.02 -13.80 -17.78
N HIS A 229 -3.15 -14.15 -18.71
CA HIS A 229 -2.63 -13.26 -19.76
C HIS A 229 -3.47 -13.32 -21.05
N PHE A 230 -4.33 -14.34 -21.22
CA PHE A 230 -4.91 -14.72 -22.52
C PHE A 230 -6.41 -14.96 -22.46
N ARG A 231 -7.18 -14.15 -23.21
CA ARG A 231 -8.63 -14.37 -23.38
C ARG A 231 -8.97 -15.67 -24.10
N GLU A 232 -8.05 -16.18 -24.92
CA GLU A 232 -8.16 -17.49 -25.59
C GLU A 232 -8.24 -18.65 -24.59
N LEU A 233 -7.74 -18.47 -23.35
CA LEU A 233 -7.77 -19.48 -22.29
C LEU A 233 -8.91 -19.29 -21.28
N TRP A 234 -9.77 -18.26 -21.41
CA TRP A 234 -10.80 -17.92 -20.42
C TRP A 234 -11.79 -19.05 -20.05
N LEU A 235 -11.90 -20.10 -20.86
CA LEU A 235 -12.72 -21.28 -20.56
C LEU A 235 -12.11 -22.19 -19.49
N LEU A 236 -10.77 -22.16 -19.34
CA LEU A 236 -9.98 -23.11 -18.54
C LEU A 236 -9.07 -22.44 -17.50
N ALA A 237 -8.63 -21.22 -17.75
CA ALA A 237 -7.70 -20.44 -16.93
C ALA A 237 -7.99 -18.93 -17.06
N GLY A 238 -9.27 -18.53 -17.02
CA GLY A 238 -9.68 -17.11 -17.01
C GLY A 238 -9.87 -16.53 -15.60
N PRO A 239 -10.08 -15.21 -15.48
CA PRO A 239 -10.36 -14.56 -14.20
C PRO A 239 -11.39 -15.32 -13.35
N GLY A 240 -11.00 -15.73 -12.14
CA GLY A 240 -11.80 -16.58 -11.25
C GLY A 240 -11.64 -18.07 -11.48
N GLN A 241 -10.50 -18.53 -12.01
CA GLN A 241 -10.15 -19.95 -12.17
C GLN A 241 -8.68 -20.20 -11.75
N PRO A 242 -8.38 -20.31 -10.44
CA PRO A 242 -9.30 -20.44 -9.31
C PRO A 242 -9.89 -19.10 -8.79
N ILE A 243 -10.93 -19.20 -7.96
CA ILE A 243 -11.49 -18.09 -7.17
C ILE A 243 -10.81 -18.07 -5.81
N THR A 244 -10.25 -16.92 -5.42
CA THR A 244 -9.96 -16.60 -4.01
C THR A 244 -11.19 -15.95 -3.39
N SER A 245 -11.77 -16.55 -2.34
CA SER A 245 -12.73 -15.83 -1.48
C SER A 245 -12.02 -15.23 -0.27
N VAL A 246 -12.36 -13.99 0.07
CA VAL A 246 -11.79 -13.23 1.19
C VAL A 246 -12.89 -12.90 2.20
N PHE A 247 -12.70 -13.22 3.49
CA PHE A 247 -13.68 -12.90 4.55
C PHE A 247 -13.47 -11.49 5.10
N ALA A 248 -14.14 -10.52 4.48
CA ALA A 248 -14.05 -9.10 4.81
C ALA A 248 -15.20 -8.65 5.72
N ALA A 249 -14.99 -7.59 6.51
CA ALA A 249 -16.03 -7.02 7.37
C ALA A 249 -17.19 -6.37 6.59
N ASP A 250 -16.87 -5.73 5.47
CA ASP A 250 -17.81 -5.20 4.47
C ASP A 250 -17.19 -5.22 3.06
N ARG A 251 -17.93 -4.77 2.04
CA ARG A 251 -17.47 -4.69 0.65
C ARG A 251 -16.73 -3.37 0.38
N SER A 252 -15.70 -3.08 1.17
CA SER A 252 -14.78 -1.95 0.97
C SER A 252 -13.35 -2.43 0.72
N GLU A 253 -12.55 -1.59 0.06
CA GLU A 253 -11.12 -1.83 -0.17
C GLU A 253 -10.37 -2.02 1.16
N ARG A 254 -10.66 -1.19 2.18
CA ARG A 254 -10.00 -1.29 3.49
C ARG A 254 -10.33 -2.60 4.21
N ALA A 255 -11.59 -3.04 4.20
CA ALA A 255 -11.98 -4.31 4.80
C ALA A 255 -11.37 -5.52 4.08
N LEU A 256 -11.30 -5.48 2.74
CA LEU A 256 -10.66 -6.52 1.92
C LEU A 256 -9.16 -6.63 2.25
N LEU A 257 -8.41 -5.52 2.22
CA LEU A 257 -6.98 -5.51 2.53
C LEU A 257 -6.71 -5.98 3.98
N GLN A 258 -7.55 -5.59 4.94
CA GLN A 258 -7.44 -6.06 6.33
C GLN A 258 -7.68 -7.57 6.47
N ALA A 259 -8.61 -8.13 5.71
CA ALA A 259 -8.84 -9.57 5.67
C ALA A 259 -7.66 -10.32 5.02
N LEU A 260 -7.08 -9.76 3.95
CA LEU A 260 -5.89 -10.31 3.28
C LEU A 260 -4.63 -10.26 4.17
N TRP A 261 -4.38 -9.19 4.91
CA TRP A 261 -3.36 -9.14 5.99
C TRP A 261 -3.61 -10.17 7.10
N GLY A 262 -4.88 -10.55 7.29
CA GLY A 262 -5.32 -11.61 8.16
C GLY A 262 -5.11 -13.01 7.56
N GLY A 263 -4.80 -13.14 6.26
CA GLY A 263 -4.83 -14.41 5.55
C GLY A 263 -6.22 -15.05 5.54
N ARG A 264 -7.29 -14.25 5.67
CA ARG A 264 -8.67 -14.71 5.86
C ARG A 264 -9.30 -15.16 4.55
N THR A 265 -8.76 -16.22 4.02
CA THR A 265 -8.92 -16.64 2.62
C THR A 265 -9.19 -18.13 2.47
N ARG A 266 -9.89 -18.45 1.39
CA ARG A 266 -10.09 -19.80 0.87
C ARG A 266 -10.02 -19.76 -0.65
N ILE A 267 -9.58 -20.84 -1.25
CA ILE A 267 -9.43 -21.00 -2.69
C ILE A 267 -10.40 -22.09 -3.15
N THR A 268 -11.09 -21.88 -4.26
CA THR A 268 -11.91 -22.91 -4.93
C THR A 268 -11.70 -22.84 -6.44
N GLU A 269 -11.70 -23.97 -7.14
CA GLU A 269 -11.45 -24.01 -8.59
C GLU A 269 -12.43 -23.13 -9.39
N SER A 270 -13.70 -23.09 -8.97
CA SER A 270 -14.77 -22.36 -9.65
C SER A 270 -16.01 -22.22 -8.76
N ALA A 271 -16.98 -21.40 -9.16
CA ALA A 271 -18.22 -21.17 -8.39
C ALA A 271 -19.10 -22.42 -8.14
N LEU A 272 -18.82 -23.54 -8.83
CA LEU A 272 -19.52 -24.83 -8.64
C LEU A 272 -18.64 -25.90 -7.98
N ALA A 273 -17.37 -25.59 -7.71
CA ALA A 273 -16.42 -26.49 -7.07
C ALA A 273 -16.64 -26.54 -5.54
N PRO A 274 -15.93 -27.41 -4.80
CA PRO A 274 -16.06 -27.50 -3.36
C PRO A 274 -15.77 -26.17 -2.67
N GLU A 275 -16.56 -25.83 -1.67
CA GLU A 275 -16.34 -24.69 -0.81
C GLU A 275 -16.06 -25.20 0.62
N LEU A 276 -14.98 -24.70 1.22
CA LEU A 276 -14.52 -25.12 2.54
C LEU A 276 -14.50 -23.92 3.50
N THR A 277 -14.87 -24.16 4.76
CA THR A 277 -14.59 -23.25 5.87
C THR A 277 -13.93 -24.00 7.02
N LEU A 278 -12.95 -23.37 7.65
CA LEU A 278 -12.32 -23.83 8.88
C LEU A 278 -12.47 -22.75 9.94
N GLU A 279 -12.98 -23.12 11.10
CA GLU A 279 -13.25 -22.23 12.23
C GLU A 279 -12.78 -22.93 13.52
N ALA A 280 -12.39 -22.18 14.55
CA ALA A 280 -11.97 -22.74 15.83
C ALA A 280 -12.66 -22.08 17.03
N ASP A 281 -13.02 -22.92 18.00
CA ASP A 281 -13.43 -22.59 19.37
C ASP A 281 -12.31 -23.12 20.29
N LEU A 282 -11.56 -22.22 20.95
CA LEU A 282 -10.48 -22.61 21.88
C LEU A 282 -10.89 -22.46 23.36
N GLN A 283 -12.17 -22.24 23.63
CA GLN A 283 -12.72 -22.04 24.98
C GLN A 283 -13.68 -23.16 25.40
N ASP A 284 -14.16 -23.96 24.43
CA ASP A 284 -15.19 -24.98 24.55
C ASP A 284 -16.54 -24.42 25.05
N ASP A 285 -16.87 -23.20 24.62
CA ASP A 285 -18.12 -22.51 24.97
C ASP A 285 -19.20 -22.59 23.87
N GLY A 286 -18.84 -23.08 22.67
CA GLY A 286 -19.70 -23.23 21.51
C GLY A 286 -19.69 -22.05 20.54
N ILE A 287 -18.94 -20.98 20.84
CA ILE A 287 -18.66 -19.86 19.94
C ILE A 287 -17.32 -20.14 19.26
N PHE A 288 -17.29 -20.00 17.93
CA PHE A 288 -16.08 -20.20 17.14
C PHE A 288 -15.56 -18.81 16.76
N GLU A 289 -14.63 -18.28 17.54
CA GLU A 289 -14.16 -16.89 17.42
C GLU A 289 -13.06 -16.71 16.36
N ALA A 290 -12.47 -17.81 15.89
CA ALA A 290 -11.38 -17.82 14.92
C ALA A 290 -11.78 -18.47 13.60
N ILE A 291 -11.23 -17.95 12.49
CA ILE A 291 -11.38 -18.51 11.14
C ILE A 291 -10.02 -18.77 10.49
N ALA A 292 -10.02 -19.57 9.41
CA ALA A 292 -8.88 -19.72 8.50
C ALA A 292 -8.16 -18.38 8.25
N GLY A 293 -6.85 -18.35 8.48
CA GLY A 293 -6.00 -17.15 8.43
C GLY A 293 -5.52 -16.66 9.80
N ASP A 294 -6.36 -16.79 10.83
CA ASP A 294 -6.10 -16.21 12.16
C ASP A 294 -4.94 -16.89 12.91
N GLU A 295 -4.19 -16.10 13.67
CA GLU A 295 -3.24 -16.57 14.69
C GLU A 295 -3.87 -16.41 16.08
N VAL A 296 -4.09 -17.51 16.79
CA VAL A 296 -4.81 -17.55 18.06
C VAL A 296 -4.02 -18.23 19.18
N PHE A 297 -4.22 -17.73 20.40
CA PHE A 297 -3.39 -18.08 21.56
C PHE A 297 -4.22 -18.68 22.69
N ALA A 298 -3.80 -19.84 23.20
CA ALA A 298 -4.42 -20.50 24.33
C ALA A 298 -3.40 -21.31 25.15
N PRO A 299 -3.62 -21.55 26.46
CA PRO A 299 -2.69 -22.33 27.28
C PRO A 299 -2.54 -23.78 26.80
N ALA A 300 -1.33 -24.36 26.91
CA ALA A 300 -1.11 -25.76 26.58
C ALA A 300 -2.00 -26.69 27.44
N GLY A 301 -2.52 -27.76 26.83
CA GLY A 301 -3.52 -28.65 27.43
C GLY A 301 -4.96 -28.09 27.42
N ARG A 302 -5.19 -26.88 26.89
CA ARG A 302 -6.55 -26.39 26.60
C ARG A 302 -7.18 -27.27 25.52
N LYS A 303 -8.39 -27.75 25.79
CA LYS A 303 -9.23 -28.41 24.77
C LYS A 303 -9.99 -27.35 23.99
N GLY A 304 -10.22 -27.64 22.72
CA GLY A 304 -11.00 -26.82 21.81
C GLY A 304 -11.52 -27.66 20.65
N LYS A 305 -12.24 -27.02 19.73
CA LYS A 305 -12.91 -27.65 18.59
C LYS A 305 -12.58 -26.91 17.31
N LEU A 306 -12.33 -27.67 16.26
CA LEU A 306 -12.39 -27.17 14.89
C LEU A 306 -13.77 -27.48 14.32
N ARG A 307 -14.40 -26.49 13.68
CA ARG A 307 -15.60 -26.66 12.85
C ARG A 307 -15.18 -26.60 11.39
N ILE A 308 -15.55 -27.65 10.65
CA ILE A 308 -15.25 -27.84 9.25
C ILE A 308 -16.59 -27.73 8.51
N GLY A 309 -16.76 -26.66 7.75
CA GLY A 309 -17.88 -26.52 6.80
C GLY A 309 -17.45 -27.04 5.42
N ILE A 310 -18.30 -27.84 4.80
CA ILE A 310 -18.05 -28.47 3.50
C ILE A 310 -19.28 -28.30 2.62
N ARG A 311 -19.13 -27.62 1.48
CA ARG A 311 -20.18 -27.46 0.47
C ARG A 311 -19.71 -27.93 -0.91
N ASN A 312 -20.66 -28.36 -1.74
CA ASN A 312 -20.43 -28.76 -3.14
C ASN A 312 -19.32 -29.82 -3.35
N ALA A 313 -19.03 -30.63 -2.33
CA ALA A 313 -17.86 -31.51 -2.27
C ALA A 313 -18.14 -33.00 -2.56
N LEU A 314 -19.31 -33.33 -3.11
CA LEU A 314 -19.69 -34.71 -3.43
C LEU A 314 -18.68 -35.38 -4.36
N GLY A 315 -18.23 -36.58 -4.00
CA GLY A 315 -17.24 -37.34 -4.77
C GLY A 315 -15.79 -36.88 -4.59
N THR A 316 -15.53 -35.90 -3.72
CA THR A 316 -14.18 -35.50 -3.30
C THR A 316 -13.80 -36.12 -1.95
N GLN A 317 -12.52 -36.04 -1.59
CA GLN A 317 -12.02 -36.27 -0.25
C GLN A 317 -11.62 -34.92 0.34
N VAL A 318 -12.15 -34.58 1.51
CA VAL A 318 -11.72 -33.38 2.26
C VAL A 318 -10.74 -33.81 3.34
N LEU A 319 -9.60 -33.15 3.39
CA LEU A 319 -8.43 -33.53 4.15
C LEU A 319 -8.11 -32.42 5.15
N LEU A 320 -8.22 -32.72 6.45
CA LEU A 320 -7.74 -31.85 7.52
C LEU A 320 -6.27 -32.19 7.80
N TYR A 321 -5.38 -31.25 7.52
CA TYR A 321 -3.97 -31.35 7.86
C TYR A 321 -3.65 -30.57 9.14
N ARG A 322 -2.62 -31.04 9.84
CA ARG A 322 -1.97 -30.36 10.97
C ARG A 322 -0.47 -30.34 10.70
N SER A 323 0.26 -29.36 11.23
CA SER A 323 1.73 -29.40 11.32
C SER A 323 2.26 -30.81 11.73
N PRO A 324 3.26 -31.37 11.03
CA PRO A 324 4.09 -30.75 10.00
C PRO A 324 3.51 -30.72 8.58
N GLY A 325 2.28 -31.19 8.37
CA GLY A 325 1.57 -31.11 7.09
C GLY A 325 1.46 -32.44 6.33
N ARG A 326 1.39 -32.37 5.00
CA ARG A 326 1.12 -33.53 4.13
C ARG A 326 2.13 -34.65 4.30
N SER A 327 3.38 -34.31 4.63
CA SER A 327 4.45 -35.26 4.97
C SER A 327 4.12 -36.22 6.13
N ALA A 328 3.19 -35.84 7.03
CA ALA A 328 2.69 -36.69 8.11
C ALA A 328 1.34 -37.38 7.80
N GLY A 329 0.73 -37.08 6.65
CA GLY A 329 -0.63 -37.48 6.31
C GLY A 329 -1.72 -36.61 6.97
N PRO A 330 -2.99 -36.76 6.55
CA PRO A 330 -4.09 -36.00 7.11
C PRO A 330 -4.37 -36.42 8.56
N LEU A 331 -4.65 -35.44 9.43
CA LEU A 331 -5.19 -35.67 10.78
C LEU A 331 -6.55 -36.36 10.71
N GLN A 332 -7.38 -35.96 9.74
CA GLN A 332 -8.68 -36.59 9.47
C GLN A 332 -9.07 -36.44 8.00
N THR A 333 -9.76 -37.45 7.45
CA THR A 333 -10.31 -37.43 6.08
C THR A 333 -11.82 -37.57 6.13
N PHE A 334 -12.52 -36.71 5.41
CA PHE A 334 -13.97 -36.71 5.23
C PHE A 334 -14.31 -37.12 3.79
N ARG A 335 -15.45 -37.81 3.62
CA ARG A 335 -15.99 -38.20 2.31
C ARG A 335 -17.44 -37.72 2.23
N PRO A 336 -17.69 -36.51 1.71
CA PRO A 336 -19.01 -35.89 1.73
C PRO A 336 -20.04 -36.72 0.96
N GLY A 337 -21.16 -37.00 1.62
CA GLY A 337 -22.35 -37.66 1.09
C GLY A 337 -23.52 -36.72 0.85
N LEU A 338 -23.46 -35.47 1.35
CA LEU A 338 -24.43 -34.40 1.13
C LEU A 338 -23.77 -33.17 0.47
N PHE A 339 -24.60 -32.26 -0.05
CA PHE A 339 -24.16 -31.00 -0.69
C PHE A 339 -23.70 -29.92 0.30
N ASP A 340 -24.16 -29.98 1.55
CA ASP A 340 -23.73 -29.13 2.66
C ASP A 340 -23.58 -30.05 3.88
N GLU A 341 -22.38 -30.08 4.47
CA GLU A 341 -22.03 -30.85 5.66
C GLU A 341 -21.21 -30.01 6.62
N GLN A 342 -21.44 -30.21 7.91
CA GLN A 342 -20.64 -29.63 8.97
C GLN A 342 -20.09 -30.73 9.87
N HIS A 343 -18.78 -30.72 10.09
CA HIS A 343 -18.09 -31.66 10.98
C HIS A 343 -17.40 -30.90 12.12
N THR A 344 -17.16 -31.59 13.23
CA THR A 344 -16.41 -31.06 14.38
C THR A 344 -15.29 -32.02 14.74
N VAL A 345 -14.08 -31.49 14.96
CA VAL A 345 -12.90 -32.24 15.38
C VAL A 345 -12.38 -31.65 16.69
N GLU A 346 -12.32 -32.48 17.72
CA GLU A 346 -11.72 -32.11 19.00
C GLU A 346 -10.19 -31.95 18.85
N ILE A 347 -9.64 -30.87 19.39
CA ILE A 347 -8.20 -30.59 19.43
C ILE A 347 -7.75 -30.26 20.84
N GLU A 348 -6.46 -30.44 21.11
CA GLU A 348 -5.80 -30.00 22.33
C GLU A 348 -4.60 -29.13 21.97
N VAL A 349 -4.50 -27.95 22.60
CA VAL A 349 -3.44 -26.98 22.34
C VAL A 349 -2.11 -27.53 22.87
N GLY A 350 -1.15 -27.70 21.97
CA GLY A 350 0.19 -28.21 22.31
C GLY A 350 1.03 -27.20 23.08
N ALA A 351 2.14 -27.68 23.66
CA ALA A 351 3.22 -26.80 24.09
C ALA A 351 3.95 -26.18 22.89
N GLU A 352 4.15 -26.98 21.83
CA GLU A 352 4.66 -26.53 20.53
C GLU A 352 3.55 -25.90 19.68
N PRO A 353 3.85 -24.85 18.89
CA PRO A 353 2.92 -24.29 17.93
C PRO A 353 2.37 -25.32 16.94
N ALA A 354 1.10 -25.21 16.61
CA ALA A 354 0.44 -25.98 15.56
C ALA A 354 -0.23 -25.05 14.56
N TRP A 355 -0.46 -25.58 13.36
CA TRP A 355 -1.38 -24.98 12.39
C TRP A 355 -2.30 -26.07 11.86
N TYR A 356 -3.50 -25.69 11.41
CA TYR A 356 -4.52 -26.58 10.86
C TYR A 356 -5.09 -25.98 9.58
N ARG A 357 -5.18 -26.76 8.50
CA ARG A 357 -5.76 -26.30 7.21
C ARG A 357 -6.60 -27.40 6.57
N LEU A 358 -7.48 -27.01 5.64
CA LEU A 358 -8.26 -27.93 4.83
C LEU A 358 -7.81 -27.88 3.36
N GLU A 359 -7.92 -29.02 2.68
CA GLU A 359 -7.99 -29.09 1.22
C GLU A 359 -9.02 -30.14 0.77
N ALA A 360 -9.60 -29.96 -0.41
CA ALA A 360 -10.45 -30.94 -1.08
C ALA A 360 -9.72 -31.47 -2.32
N ARG A 361 -9.63 -32.80 -2.47
CA ARG A 361 -9.11 -33.45 -3.68
C ARG A 361 -10.13 -34.35 -4.34
N GLY A 362 -10.12 -34.42 -5.67
CA GLY A 362 -11.08 -35.23 -6.42
C GLY A 362 -10.85 -35.22 -7.92
N ALA A 363 -11.77 -35.83 -8.67
CA ALA A 363 -11.76 -35.74 -10.13
C ALA A 363 -12.16 -34.34 -10.60
N GLY A 364 -11.51 -33.86 -11.65
CA GLY A 364 -11.74 -32.54 -12.24
C GLY A 364 -10.66 -32.20 -13.26
N ILE A 365 -10.64 -30.95 -13.74
CA ILE A 365 -9.56 -30.45 -14.60
C ILE A 365 -8.26 -30.42 -13.77
N PRO A 366 -7.08 -30.73 -14.35
CA PRO A 366 -5.79 -30.53 -13.68
C PRO A 366 -5.71 -29.16 -13.01
N ALA A 367 -5.14 -29.10 -11.80
CA ALA A 367 -5.16 -27.88 -11.00
C ALA A 367 -4.26 -26.78 -11.59
N GLY A 368 -3.14 -27.18 -12.21
CA GLY A 368 -2.27 -26.34 -13.05
C GLY A 368 -2.34 -26.70 -14.54
N ILE A 369 -2.07 -25.74 -15.42
CA ILE A 369 -2.04 -25.89 -16.88
C ILE A 369 -0.80 -25.18 -17.44
N ASN A 370 0.25 -25.94 -17.77
CA ASN A 370 1.46 -25.37 -18.39
C ASN A 370 1.21 -25.08 -19.90
N LEU A 371 1.27 -23.81 -20.29
CA LEU A 371 1.01 -23.39 -21.67
C LEU A 371 2.05 -23.92 -22.68
N ALA A 372 3.30 -24.10 -22.27
CA ALA A 372 4.35 -24.67 -23.13
C ALA A 372 4.09 -26.14 -23.49
N GLU A 373 3.32 -26.86 -22.67
CA GLU A 373 2.86 -28.23 -22.93
C GLU A 373 1.53 -28.24 -23.73
N LEU A 374 0.69 -27.23 -23.53
CA LEU A 374 -0.61 -27.09 -24.20
C LEU A 374 -0.47 -26.79 -25.70
N LEU A 375 0.45 -25.88 -26.09
CA LEU A 375 0.63 -25.43 -27.47
C LEU A 375 1.05 -26.56 -28.45
N PRO A 376 1.96 -27.50 -28.08
CA PRO A 376 2.30 -28.65 -28.94
C PRO A 376 1.32 -29.83 -28.81
N GLY A 377 0.73 -30.04 -27.63
CA GLY A 377 -0.10 -31.22 -27.33
C GLY A 377 -1.59 -31.09 -27.68
N GLY A 378 -2.10 -29.86 -27.77
CA GLY A 378 -3.53 -29.57 -27.93
C GLY A 378 -4.34 -29.81 -26.65
N LEU A 379 -5.64 -29.50 -26.70
CA LEU A 379 -6.52 -29.52 -25.52
C LEU A 379 -6.95 -30.92 -25.04
N LEU A 380 -6.89 -31.93 -25.91
CA LEU A 380 -7.45 -33.26 -25.65
C LEU A 380 -6.75 -34.08 -24.54
N PRO A 381 -5.42 -34.04 -24.36
CA PRO A 381 -4.75 -34.74 -23.26
C PRO A 381 -5.11 -34.17 -21.87
N PHE A 382 -5.22 -32.85 -21.74
CA PHE A 382 -5.53 -32.18 -20.46
C PHE A 382 -6.98 -32.43 -19.98
N LEU A 383 -7.89 -32.75 -20.90
CA LEU A 383 -9.26 -33.19 -20.58
C LEU A 383 -9.34 -34.67 -20.13
N ALA A 384 -8.21 -35.38 -20.06
CA ALA A 384 -8.19 -36.84 -19.89
C ALA A 384 -7.60 -37.37 -18.56
N GLU A 385 -6.99 -36.53 -17.70
CA GLU A 385 -6.41 -37.01 -16.45
C GLU A 385 -7.34 -36.90 -15.23
N ILE A 386 -7.39 -38.00 -14.46
CA ILE A 386 -8.32 -38.32 -13.36
C ILE A 386 -7.57 -39.32 -12.45
N PRO A 387 -7.58 -39.21 -11.09
CA PRO A 387 -8.37 -38.34 -10.21
C PRO A 387 -7.46 -37.48 -9.28
N ASP A 388 -7.94 -37.17 -8.07
CA ASP A 388 -7.20 -36.59 -6.92
C ASP A 388 -6.49 -35.23 -7.16
N THR A 389 -6.99 -34.45 -8.12
CA THR A 389 -6.62 -33.04 -8.32
C THR A 389 -7.08 -32.16 -7.14
N LEU A 390 -6.36 -31.09 -6.83
CA LEU A 390 -6.82 -30.05 -5.89
C LEU A 390 -8.11 -29.40 -6.43
N ARG A 391 -9.10 -29.23 -5.55
CA ARG A 391 -10.43 -28.68 -5.86
C ARG A 391 -10.76 -27.44 -5.03
N ALA A 392 -10.25 -27.38 -3.79
CA ALA A 392 -10.36 -26.25 -2.86
C ALA A 392 -9.29 -26.33 -1.77
N ALA A 393 -8.94 -25.20 -1.18
CA ALA A 393 -8.03 -25.08 -0.04
C ALA A 393 -8.45 -23.95 0.91
N THR A 394 -8.04 -24.00 2.17
CA THR A 394 -8.16 -22.86 3.11
C THR A 394 -6.79 -22.39 3.56
N SER A 395 -6.69 -21.12 3.94
CA SER A 395 -5.62 -20.69 4.83
C SER A 395 -5.60 -21.51 6.12
N PRO A 396 -4.44 -21.65 6.78
CA PRO A 396 -4.35 -22.30 8.08
C PRO A 396 -4.95 -21.44 9.20
N ILE A 397 -5.49 -22.07 10.24
CA ILE A 397 -5.58 -21.46 11.59
C ILE A 397 -4.28 -21.80 12.32
N PHE A 398 -3.58 -20.78 12.82
CA PHE A 398 -2.39 -20.96 13.65
C PHE A 398 -2.78 -20.97 15.13
N VAL A 399 -2.34 -21.99 15.88
CA VAL A 399 -2.67 -22.20 17.29
C VAL A 399 -1.39 -22.38 18.10
N SER A 400 -1.14 -21.49 19.06
CA SER A 400 0.03 -21.56 19.94
C SER A 400 -0.27 -21.05 21.35
N THR A 401 0.73 -21.09 22.24
CA THR A 401 0.62 -20.55 23.61
C THR A 401 0.96 -19.07 23.72
N ALA A 402 1.66 -18.53 22.72
CA ALA A 402 2.13 -17.16 22.61
C ALA A 402 2.44 -16.84 21.13
N PRO A 403 2.61 -15.55 20.77
CA PRO A 403 3.12 -15.15 19.45
C PRO A 403 4.40 -15.89 19.05
N VAL A 404 4.50 -16.31 17.79
CA VAL A 404 5.64 -17.09 17.27
C VAL A 404 6.51 -16.23 16.35
N GLU A 405 7.82 -16.28 16.55
CA GLU A 405 8.78 -15.62 15.65
C GLU A 405 9.20 -16.54 14.50
N ALA A 406 9.26 -15.99 13.29
CA ALA A 406 9.77 -16.69 12.12
C ALA A 406 11.25 -17.07 12.32
N GLN A 407 11.62 -18.26 11.83
CA GLN A 407 12.99 -18.79 11.87
C GLN A 407 13.53 -18.88 10.42
N PRO A 408 13.93 -17.76 9.80
CA PRO A 408 14.54 -17.77 8.47
C PRO A 408 15.95 -18.39 8.50
N GLU A 409 16.38 -18.92 7.36
CA GLU A 409 17.74 -19.41 7.15
C GLU A 409 18.79 -18.29 7.30
N ILE A 410 18.43 -17.07 6.89
CA ILE A 410 19.23 -15.85 7.02
C ILE A 410 18.44 -14.81 7.82
N ALA A 411 18.87 -14.52 9.04
CA ALA A 411 18.22 -13.53 9.90
C ALA A 411 18.39 -12.09 9.36
N LEU A 412 17.36 -11.27 9.55
CA LEU A 412 17.44 -9.83 9.33
C LEU A 412 18.41 -9.17 10.33
N PRO A 413 19.17 -8.14 9.92
CA PRO A 413 19.92 -7.31 10.85
C PRO A 413 19.02 -6.70 11.93
N ALA A 414 19.54 -6.69 13.16
CA ALA A 414 18.92 -5.98 14.28
C ALA A 414 18.79 -4.49 13.96
N ASP A 415 17.72 -3.86 14.45
CA ASP A 415 17.46 -2.43 14.20
C ASP A 415 18.59 -1.57 14.76
N ALA A 416 19.33 -0.91 13.86
CA ALA A 416 20.47 -0.07 14.20
C ALA A 416 20.06 1.37 14.61
N GLY A 417 18.76 1.68 14.59
CA GLY A 417 18.24 3.02 14.85
C GLY A 417 18.21 3.39 16.32
N GLY A 418 18.53 4.65 16.61
CA GLY A 418 18.56 5.21 17.97
C GLY A 418 17.29 5.96 18.35
N ASP A 419 17.32 6.53 19.56
CA ASP A 419 16.42 7.62 19.94
C ASP A 419 16.83 8.88 19.19
N ASP A 420 15.92 9.39 18.36
CA ASP A 420 16.06 10.59 17.54
C ASP A 420 15.41 11.82 18.18
N GLY A 421 14.75 11.67 19.34
CA GLY A 421 13.96 12.72 19.98
C GLY A 421 12.66 13.06 19.24
N ALA A 422 12.25 12.27 18.25
CA ALA A 422 11.01 12.50 17.52
C ALA A 422 9.78 12.16 18.38
N LEU A 423 8.82 13.10 18.43
CA LEU A 423 7.65 13.01 19.29
C LEU A 423 6.54 12.24 18.58
N LEU A 424 5.94 11.24 19.25
CA LEU A 424 4.72 10.59 18.75
C LEU A 424 3.62 11.65 18.52
N ALA A 425 3.09 11.69 17.31
CA ALA A 425 2.04 12.61 16.89
C ALA A 425 0.69 11.88 16.74
N LEU A 426 0.64 10.75 16.04
CA LEU A 426 -0.59 10.01 15.75
C LEU A 426 -0.35 8.49 15.64
N GLY A 427 -1.38 7.69 15.95
CA GLY A 427 -1.41 6.24 15.82
C GLY A 427 -1.08 5.52 17.12
N ALA A 428 -1.39 4.22 17.19
CA ALA A 428 -1.13 3.33 18.31
C ALA A 428 -0.44 2.03 17.83
N PRO A 429 0.18 1.24 18.73
CA PRO A 429 0.60 -0.13 18.41
C PRO A 429 -0.56 -0.95 17.86
N GLY A 430 -0.27 -1.80 16.86
CA GLY A 430 -1.26 -2.60 16.12
C GLY A 430 -2.08 -1.82 15.08
N GLN A 431 -1.91 -0.50 14.95
CA GLN A 431 -2.64 0.34 13.99
C GLN A 431 -1.71 0.96 12.95
N PHE A 432 -2.23 1.13 11.73
CA PHE A 432 -1.55 1.90 10.68
C PHE A 432 -1.96 3.37 10.76
N GLY A 433 -0.97 4.24 10.89
CA GLY A 433 -1.03 5.68 10.66
C GLY A 433 0.08 6.11 9.72
N GLY A 434 -0.26 6.81 8.64
CA GLY A 434 0.67 7.04 7.52
C GLY A 434 0.30 8.25 6.66
N PHE A 435 1.06 8.45 5.59
CA PHE A 435 0.93 9.59 4.66
C PHE A 435 0.79 10.96 5.37
N PRO A 436 1.66 11.30 6.35
CA PRO A 436 1.54 12.54 7.09
C PRO A 436 1.93 13.76 6.26
N ASP A 437 1.32 14.89 6.58
CA ASP A 437 1.68 16.21 6.06
C ASP A 437 1.61 17.25 7.19
N LEU A 438 2.38 18.34 7.08
CA LEU A 438 2.54 19.32 8.15
C LEU A 438 2.67 20.77 7.64
N ALA A 439 2.09 21.71 8.39
CA ALA A 439 2.27 23.15 8.18
C ALA A 439 2.54 23.88 9.50
N LEU A 440 3.46 24.85 9.51
CA LEU A 440 3.80 25.70 10.66
C LEU A 440 3.23 27.10 10.48
N SER A 441 2.36 27.53 11.41
CA SER A 441 1.84 28.90 11.44
C SER A 441 1.64 29.39 12.88
N GLU A 442 1.93 30.67 13.13
CA GLU A 442 1.82 31.34 14.45
C GLU A 442 2.43 30.55 15.63
N GLY A 443 3.51 29.78 15.39
CA GLY A 443 4.16 28.94 16.42
C GLY A 443 3.39 27.67 16.80
N ALA A 444 2.38 27.28 16.00
CA ALA A 444 1.72 25.99 16.06
C ALA A 444 2.19 25.08 14.91
N THR A 445 2.16 23.78 15.15
CA THR A 445 2.28 22.75 14.11
C THR A 445 0.89 22.20 13.82
N HIS A 446 0.47 22.28 12.58
CA HIS A 446 -0.73 21.65 12.03
C HIS A 446 -0.28 20.36 11.35
N LEU A 447 -0.84 19.23 11.76
CA LEU A 447 -0.49 17.91 11.23
C LEU A 447 -1.76 17.21 10.76
N VAL A 448 -1.70 16.60 9.58
CA VAL A 448 -2.71 15.67 9.08
C VAL A 448 -2.06 14.35 8.69
N ALA A 449 -2.80 13.26 8.76
CA ALA A 449 -2.36 11.93 8.34
C ALA A 449 -3.57 11.02 8.10
N GLU A 450 -3.34 9.88 7.44
CA GLU A 450 -4.28 8.75 7.47
C GLU A 450 -4.15 7.98 8.78
N LEU A 451 -5.28 7.48 9.28
CA LEU A 451 -5.38 6.43 10.30
C LEU A 451 -6.30 5.33 9.76
N HIS A 452 -5.87 4.06 9.83
CA HIS A 452 -6.68 2.93 9.38
C HIS A 452 -7.37 2.28 10.58
N GLU A 453 -8.69 2.37 10.60
CA GLU A 453 -9.62 1.73 11.53
C GLU A 453 -10.19 0.45 10.90
N PRO A 454 -10.89 -0.43 11.65
CA PRO A 454 -11.60 -1.56 11.06
C PRO A 454 -12.57 -1.10 9.95
N ALA A 455 -12.40 -1.64 8.75
CA ALA A 455 -13.13 -1.29 7.52
C ALA A 455 -13.08 0.20 7.09
N ALA A 456 -12.27 1.05 7.72
CA ALA A 456 -12.27 2.50 7.46
C ALA A 456 -10.87 3.11 7.38
N THR A 457 -10.70 4.05 6.46
CA THR A 457 -9.56 4.97 6.42
C THR A 457 -10.05 6.37 6.79
N ARG A 458 -9.40 7.00 7.77
CA ARG A 458 -9.75 8.32 8.29
C ARG A 458 -8.66 9.33 8.01
N VAL A 459 -9.04 10.52 7.56
CA VAL A 459 -8.17 11.70 7.63
C VAL A 459 -8.29 12.31 9.02
N VAL A 460 -7.19 12.33 9.76
CA VAL A 460 -7.12 12.82 11.13
C VAL A 460 -6.18 14.02 11.22
N TYR A 461 -6.64 15.07 11.90
CA TYR A 461 -5.88 16.27 12.20
C TYR A 461 -5.43 16.30 13.67
N ARG A 462 -4.23 16.82 13.92
CA ARG A 462 -3.76 17.26 15.24
C ARG A 462 -3.06 18.61 15.18
N ARG A 463 -3.26 19.40 16.24
CA ARG A 463 -2.56 20.67 16.49
C ARG A 463 -1.53 20.49 17.59
N ARG A 464 -0.31 20.99 17.40
CA ARG A 464 0.68 21.15 18.48
C ARG A 464 0.88 22.62 18.80
N SER A 465 0.92 22.99 20.08
CA SER A 465 1.23 24.34 20.52
C SER A 465 1.97 24.31 21.86
N GLY A 466 3.11 25.00 21.95
CA GLY A 466 4.05 24.81 23.06
C GLY A 466 4.61 23.38 23.06
N SER A 467 4.33 22.62 24.11
CA SER A 467 4.69 21.20 24.23
C SER A 467 3.50 20.23 24.06
N ARG A 468 2.26 20.73 23.93
CA ARG A 468 1.04 19.93 24.00
C ARG A 468 0.41 19.72 22.62
N TRP A 469 -0.05 18.49 22.36
CA TRP A 469 -0.95 18.15 21.27
C TRP A 469 -2.43 18.35 21.68
N SER A 470 -3.28 18.77 20.73
CA SER A 470 -4.74 18.68 20.83
C SER A 470 -5.22 17.24 20.73
N GLU A 471 -6.44 16.94 21.15
CA GLU A 471 -7.06 15.66 20.81
C GLU A 471 -7.10 15.44 19.28
N PRO A 472 -7.04 14.19 18.80
CA PRO A 472 -7.23 13.88 17.38
C PRO A 472 -8.63 14.29 16.90
N VAL A 473 -8.70 14.89 15.70
CA VAL A 473 -9.96 15.30 15.07
C VAL A 473 -10.09 14.60 13.73
N SER A 474 -11.07 13.71 13.58
CA SER A 474 -11.44 13.20 12.25
C SER A 474 -12.04 14.34 11.42
N LEU A 475 -11.44 14.62 10.27
CA LEU A 475 -11.90 15.68 9.36
C LEU A 475 -13.02 15.22 8.43
N ALA A 476 -13.21 13.91 8.29
CA ALA A 476 -14.28 13.27 7.53
C ALA A 476 -14.95 12.16 8.37
N PRO A 477 -15.64 12.50 9.48
CA PRO A 477 -16.22 11.50 10.39
C PRO A 477 -17.30 10.64 9.71
N ASP A 478 -18.00 11.21 8.73
CA ASP A 478 -19.08 10.58 7.97
C ASP A 478 -18.57 9.69 6.81
N SER A 479 -17.25 9.54 6.62
CA SER A 479 -16.64 8.72 5.57
C SER A 479 -15.67 7.68 6.11
N ALA A 480 -15.70 6.49 5.50
CA ALA A 480 -14.76 5.39 5.73
C ALA A 480 -13.65 5.32 4.65
N SER A 481 -13.63 6.23 3.68
CA SER A 481 -12.76 6.18 2.49
C SER A 481 -11.96 7.48 2.25
N ALA A 482 -11.87 8.36 3.25
CA ALA A 482 -11.12 9.61 3.16
C ALA A 482 -9.60 9.34 3.18
N ARG A 483 -8.87 9.75 2.14
CA ARG A 483 -7.45 9.43 1.91
C ARG A 483 -6.62 10.62 1.39
N PHE A 484 -5.30 10.47 1.47
CA PHE A 484 -4.27 11.41 1.00
C PHE A 484 -4.52 12.87 1.41
N PRO A 485 -4.46 13.19 2.71
CA PRO A 485 -4.65 14.55 3.18
C PRO A 485 -3.45 15.45 2.90
N ARG A 486 -3.73 16.74 2.72
CA ARG A 486 -2.75 17.83 2.62
C ARG A 486 -3.18 19.02 3.45
N VAL A 487 -2.24 19.71 4.10
CA VAL A 487 -2.51 20.84 5.00
C VAL A 487 -1.64 22.04 4.66
N ALA A 488 -2.25 23.22 4.62
CA ALA A 488 -1.51 24.47 4.61
C ALA A 488 -2.11 25.47 5.61
N ALA A 489 -1.25 26.28 6.21
CA ALA A 489 -1.63 27.26 7.22
C ALA A 489 -0.95 28.62 7.00
N ARG A 490 -1.67 29.71 7.24
CA ARG A 490 -1.13 31.08 7.19
C ARG A 490 -1.89 31.97 8.17
N GLY A 491 -1.18 32.52 9.15
CA GLY A 491 -1.83 33.21 10.26
C GLY A 491 -2.72 32.23 11.03
N LYS A 492 -4.03 32.50 11.06
CA LYS A 492 -5.04 31.64 11.70
C LYS A 492 -5.82 30.77 10.72
N ASP A 493 -5.68 30.99 9.42
CA ASP A 493 -6.35 30.20 8.40
C ASP A 493 -5.58 28.90 8.20
N VAL A 494 -6.28 27.78 8.39
CA VAL A 494 -5.78 26.41 8.19
C VAL A 494 -6.74 25.70 7.25
N TRP A 495 -6.21 25.24 6.13
CA TRP A 495 -6.96 24.51 5.11
C TRP A 495 -6.45 23.08 5.02
N VAL A 496 -7.37 22.13 4.91
CA VAL A 496 -7.06 20.72 4.63
C VAL A 496 -7.87 20.25 3.44
N ALA A 497 -7.20 19.65 2.46
CA ALA A 497 -7.81 18.94 1.34
C ALA A 497 -7.54 17.44 1.46
N TRP A 498 -8.45 16.61 0.92
CA TRP A 498 -8.32 15.16 0.83
C TRP A 498 -9.17 14.62 -0.33
N GLN A 499 -8.92 13.38 -0.75
CA GLN A 499 -9.84 12.67 -1.66
C GLN A 499 -10.78 11.76 -0.87
N ASP A 500 -12.02 11.59 -1.33
CA ASP A 500 -13.05 10.90 -0.57
C ASP A 500 -14.05 10.17 -1.48
N GLU A 501 -14.41 8.93 -1.15
CA GLU A 501 -15.38 8.08 -1.86
C GLU A 501 -16.64 7.85 -1.01
N ILE A 502 -17.11 8.86 -0.30
CA ILE A 502 -18.31 8.81 0.56
C ILE A 502 -19.59 8.33 -0.16
N ALA A 503 -19.62 8.39 -1.49
CA ALA A 503 -20.72 7.87 -2.32
C ALA A 503 -20.66 6.36 -2.60
N GLY A 504 -19.56 5.68 -2.21
CA GLY A 504 -19.27 4.28 -2.53
C GLY A 504 -18.06 4.15 -3.47
N GLN A 505 -17.50 2.94 -3.53
CA GLN A 505 -16.32 2.59 -4.34
C GLN A 505 -16.68 1.80 -5.62
N GLN A 506 -17.97 1.75 -5.99
CA GLN A 506 -18.52 0.92 -7.08
C GLN A 506 -19.55 1.73 -7.91
N PRO A 507 -19.12 2.37 -9.02
CA PRO A 507 -17.74 2.55 -9.46
C PRO A 507 -16.94 3.46 -8.52
N ARG A 508 -15.61 3.35 -8.58
CA ARG A 508 -14.70 4.26 -7.87
C ARG A 508 -14.90 5.68 -8.39
N ARG A 509 -15.31 6.58 -7.48
CA ARG A 509 -15.69 8.00 -7.76
C ARG A 509 -15.13 8.95 -6.71
N PRO A 510 -13.80 8.98 -6.48
CA PRO A 510 -13.20 9.89 -5.51
C PRO A 510 -13.42 11.34 -5.91
N ALA A 511 -13.77 12.13 -4.91
CA ALA A 511 -14.03 13.56 -4.99
C ALA A 511 -13.02 14.34 -4.14
N ILE A 512 -12.59 15.51 -4.62
CA ILE A 512 -11.75 16.42 -3.83
C ILE A 512 -12.61 17.16 -2.83
N ARG A 513 -12.28 16.99 -1.56
CA ARG A 513 -12.91 17.61 -0.40
C ARG A 513 -11.97 18.65 0.21
N LEU A 514 -12.56 19.68 0.81
CA LEU A 514 -11.84 20.80 1.41
C LEU A 514 -12.50 21.21 2.73
N ARG A 515 -11.72 21.53 3.77
CA ARG A 515 -12.23 22.00 5.06
C ARG A 515 -11.35 23.12 5.60
N HIS A 516 -11.99 24.11 6.22
CA HIS A 516 -11.36 25.33 6.71
C HIS A 516 -11.48 25.47 8.23
N SER A 517 -10.45 26.00 8.86
CA SER A 517 -10.46 26.58 10.18
C SER A 517 -9.88 28.00 10.13
N SER A 518 -10.60 28.98 10.69
CA SER A 518 -10.18 30.38 10.76
C SER A 518 -9.69 30.80 12.16
N ASP A 519 -9.45 29.83 13.04
CA ASP A 519 -9.06 30.02 14.45
C ASP A 519 -7.79 29.24 14.83
N GLY A 520 -6.92 29.00 13.85
CA GLY A 520 -5.67 28.27 14.02
C GLY A 520 -5.88 26.78 14.23
N GLY A 521 -6.90 26.19 13.59
CA GLY A 521 -7.21 24.76 13.69
C GLY A 521 -7.73 24.35 15.06
N THR A 522 -8.53 25.21 15.71
CA THR A 522 -9.20 24.93 16.99
C THR A 522 -10.64 24.43 16.75
N THR A 523 -11.35 25.04 15.79
CA THR A 523 -12.66 24.60 15.30
C THR A 523 -12.66 24.53 13.77
N TRP A 524 -13.54 23.70 13.21
CA TRP A 524 -13.60 23.44 11.76
C TRP A 524 -14.99 23.75 11.21
N GLN A 525 -15.03 24.43 10.07
CA GLN A 525 -16.25 24.63 9.28
C GLN A 525 -16.77 23.30 8.70
N ALA A 526 -17.92 23.31 8.03
CA ALA A 526 -18.40 22.15 7.28
C ALA A 526 -17.42 21.78 6.14
N ALA A 527 -17.29 20.48 5.85
CA ALA A 527 -16.53 20.01 4.70
C ALA A 527 -17.25 20.38 3.39
N GLN A 528 -16.49 20.87 2.41
CA GLN A 528 -16.97 21.28 1.09
C GLN A 528 -16.52 20.25 0.05
N THR A 529 -17.33 20.04 -0.99
CA THR A 529 -16.85 19.38 -2.22
C THR A 529 -16.25 20.46 -3.09
N LEU A 530 -14.95 20.38 -3.36
CA LEU A 530 -14.30 21.22 -4.37
C LEU A 530 -14.54 20.64 -5.77
N ARG A 531 -14.41 19.31 -5.91
CA ARG A 531 -14.57 18.62 -7.18
C ARG A 531 -15.19 17.24 -7.02
N ALA A 532 -16.22 16.94 -7.80
CA ALA A 532 -16.73 15.61 -8.04
C ALA A 532 -17.08 15.49 -9.55
N VAL A 533 -16.83 14.33 -10.14
CA VAL A 533 -16.99 14.08 -11.59
C VAL A 533 -17.44 12.64 -11.86
N GLU A 534 -18.00 12.39 -13.04
CA GLU A 534 -18.14 11.04 -13.58
C GLU A 534 -16.77 10.57 -14.08
N GLY A 535 -16.02 9.95 -13.17
CA GLY A 535 -14.61 9.62 -13.30
C GLY A 535 -13.93 9.69 -11.93
N ARG A 536 -12.62 9.94 -11.88
CA ARG A 536 -11.87 10.00 -10.62
C ARG A 536 -11.19 11.37 -10.48
N ALA A 537 -11.35 12.03 -9.34
CA ALA A 537 -10.61 13.25 -8.98
C ALA A 537 -9.83 12.98 -7.67
N GLU A 538 -8.50 12.98 -7.77
CA GLU A 538 -7.60 12.30 -6.82
C GLU A 538 -6.35 13.13 -6.51
N ARG A 539 -5.60 12.69 -5.48
CA ARG A 539 -4.29 13.21 -5.06
C ARG A 539 -4.25 14.75 -5.02
N PRO A 540 -5.06 15.40 -4.17
CA PRO A 540 -5.00 16.85 -4.04
C PRO A 540 -3.68 17.29 -3.41
N ASP A 541 -3.19 18.46 -3.82
CA ASP A 541 -2.18 19.23 -3.10
C ASP A 541 -2.62 20.70 -2.97
N LEU A 542 -2.22 21.36 -1.88
CA LEU A 542 -2.71 22.71 -1.58
C LEU A 542 -1.66 23.65 -0.95
N ALA A 543 -1.71 24.93 -1.33
CA ALA A 543 -0.89 25.99 -0.75
C ALA A 543 -1.68 27.29 -0.65
N LEU A 544 -1.32 28.16 0.30
CA LEU A 544 -2.05 29.41 0.55
C LEU A 544 -1.36 30.62 -0.06
N ASP A 545 -2.13 31.46 -0.75
CA ASP A 545 -1.69 32.77 -1.21
C ASP A 545 -1.40 33.74 -0.05
N PRO A 546 -0.82 34.94 -0.30
CA PRO A 546 -0.54 35.92 0.76
C PRO A 546 -1.76 36.43 1.53
N GLN A 547 -2.98 36.17 1.07
CA GLN A 547 -4.26 36.52 1.71
C GLN A 547 -4.93 35.33 2.43
N GLY A 548 -4.31 34.14 2.44
CA GLY A 548 -4.86 32.93 3.08
C GLY A 548 -5.86 32.13 2.21
N ARG A 549 -6.01 32.46 0.93
CA ARG A 549 -6.88 31.72 0.00
C ARG A 549 -6.12 30.51 -0.57
N PRO A 550 -6.73 29.31 -0.64
CA PRO A 550 -6.03 28.14 -1.12
C PRO A 550 -6.01 28.08 -2.65
N LEU A 551 -4.83 27.82 -3.20
CA LEU A 551 -4.66 27.14 -4.49
C LEU A 551 -4.71 25.63 -4.20
N VAL A 552 -5.58 24.92 -4.90
CA VAL A 552 -5.65 23.45 -4.85
C VAL A 552 -5.41 22.90 -6.26
N ALA A 553 -4.54 21.91 -6.40
CA ALA A 553 -4.38 21.12 -7.61
C ALA A 553 -4.72 19.64 -7.35
N TRP A 554 -5.16 18.92 -8.38
CA TRP A 554 -5.51 17.50 -8.31
C TRP A 554 -5.32 16.84 -9.68
N GLN A 555 -5.19 15.51 -9.70
CA GLN A 555 -5.26 14.73 -10.92
C GLN A 555 -6.72 14.32 -11.18
N GLU A 556 -7.18 14.39 -12.42
CA GLU A 556 -8.55 14.03 -12.81
C GLU A 556 -8.58 13.20 -14.10
N ILE A 557 -9.35 12.11 -14.10
CA ILE A 557 -9.64 11.28 -15.27
C ILE A 557 -11.16 11.11 -15.45
N ARG A 558 -11.60 10.91 -16.70
CA ARG A 558 -12.98 10.63 -17.09
C ARG A 558 -12.99 9.60 -18.23
N ALA A 559 -14.14 9.00 -18.51
CA ALA A 559 -14.28 8.03 -19.60
C ALA A 559 -13.71 8.56 -20.94
N GLN A 560 -12.84 7.77 -21.57
CA GLN A 560 -12.14 8.08 -22.82
C GLN A 560 -11.31 9.38 -22.78
N GLN A 561 -10.81 9.76 -21.60
CA GLN A 561 -9.89 10.88 -21.41
C GLN A 561 -8.64 10.41 -20.66
N PRO A 562 -7.44 10.95 -20.93
CA PRO A 562 -6.28 10.74 -20.07
C PRO A 562 -6.48 11.36 -18.69
N PHE A 563 -5.70 10.88 -17.71
CA PHE A 563 -5.44 11.62 -16.46
C PHE A 563 -4.78 12.96 -16.78
N ASP A 564 -5.33 14.05 -16.25
CA ASP A 564 -4.81 15.40 -16.39
C ASP A 564 -4.70 16.10 -15.03
N ILE A 565 -3.77 17.06 -14.91
CA ILE A 565 -3.73 17.95 -13.75
C ILE A 565 -4.68 19.13 -13.94
N TRP A 566 -5.48 19.37 -12.92
CA TRP A 566 -6.36 20.52 -12.79
C TRP A 566 -5.95 21.34 -11.58
N ALA A 567 -6.18 22.65 -11.63
CA ALA A 567 -5.96 23.55 -10.50
C ALA A 567 -7.07 24.60 -10.38
N GLN A 568 -7.33 25.04 -9.15
CA GLN A 568 -8.27 26.12 -8.84
C GLN A 568 -7.76 26.99 -7.68
N TRP A 569 -7.73 28.30 -7.89
CA TRP A 569 -7.58 29.29 -6.83
C TRP A 569 -8.95 29.54 -6.20
N VAL A 570 -9.21 28.87 -5.08
CA VAL A 570 -10.53 28.82 -4.46
C VAL A 570 -10.94 30.20 -3.96
N GLY A 571 -12.15 30.63 -4.32
CA GLY A 571 -12.66 31.97 -4.03
C GLY A 571 -12.14 33.07 -4.97
N VAL A 572 -11.40 32.71 -6.03
CA VAL A 572 -10.95 33.64 -7.09
C VAL A 572 -11.33 33.12 -8.47
N ASP A 573 -10.99 31.88 -8.78
CA ASP A 573 -11.34 31.24 -10.06
C ASP A 573 -12.80 30.76 -10.02
N ALA A 574 -13.56 31.14 -11.05
CA ALA A 574 -14.96 30.71 -11.19
C ALA A 574 -15.08 29.20 -11.45
N GLU A 575 -14.14 28.62 -12.18
CA GLU A 575 -14.09 27.20 -12.56
C GLU A 575 -12.62 26.73 -12.54
N PRO A 576 -12.35 25.43 -12.30
CA PRO A 576 -10.99 24.90 -12.33
C PRO A 576 -10.42 24.85 -13.75
N ARG A 577 -9.10 25.01 -13.85
CA ARG A 577 -8.35 24.98 -15.11
C ARG A 577 -7.57 23.68 -15.25
N ASN A 578 -7.75 23.00 -16.38
CA ASN A 578 -6.88 21.91 -16.81
C ASN A 578 -5.54 22.51 -17.30
N LEU A 579 -4.42 21.99 -16.78
CA LEU A 579 -3.07 22.48 -17.05
C LEU A 579 -2.31 21.63 -18.09
N THR A 580 -2.74 20.39 -18.34
CA THR A 580 -1.93 19.37 -19.03
C THR A 580 -2.53 18.86 -20.34
N ARG A 581 -3.80 19.15 -20.62
CA ARG A 581 -4.46 18.73 -21.86
C ARG A 581 -3.78 19.26 -23.12
N GLU A 582 -3.23 20.47 -23.06
CA GLU A 582 -2.59 21.10 -24.21
C GLU A 582 -1.32 20.32 -24.62
N GLY A 583 -1.25 19.93 -25.89
CA GLY A 583 -0.14 19.14 -26.46
C GLY A 583 -0.33 17.62 -26.41
N LYS A 584 -1.29 17.08 -25.65
CA LYS A 584 -1.55 15.63 -25.61
C LYS A 584 -2.28 15.14 -26.87
N THR A 585 -1.79 14.03 -27.44
CA THR A 585 -2.51 13.28 -28.48
C THR A 585 -3.25 12.11 -27.85
N VAL A 586 -4.57 12.04 -28.03
CA VAL A 586 -5.43 11.00 -27.45
C VAL A 586 -6.02 10.15 -28.57
N ARG A 587 -5.95 8.82 -28.43
CA ARG A 587 -6.44 7.85 -29.42
C ARG A 587 -7.08 6.66 -28.69
N ALA A 588 -8.33 6.35 -29.01
CA ALA A 588 -8.96 5.10 -28.56
C ALA A 588 -8.36 3.88 -29.29
N ALA A 589 -8.41 2.72 -28.66
CA ALA A 589 -7.94 1.46 -29.24
C ALA A 589 -8.59 1.15 -30.61
N LEU A 590 -7.80 0.53 -31.49
CA LEU A 590 -8.29 -0.15 -32.68
C LEU A 590 -8.93 -1.48 -32.30
N LEU A 591 -9.97 -1.88 -33.03
CA LEU A 591 -10.70 -3.14 -32.80
C LEU A 591 -9.84 -4.42 -32.82
N VAL A 592 -8.64 -4.34 -33.41
CA VAL A 592 -7.70 -5.46 -33.61
C VAL A 592 -6.40 -5.32 -32.81
N ASP A 593 -6.28 -4.27 -31.99
CA ASP A 593 -5.07 -3.97 -31.23
C ASP A 593 -5.40 -3.03 -30.05
N SER A 594 -5.52 -3.55 -28.83
CA SER A 594 -5.84 -2.75 -27.64
C SER A 594 -4.73 -1.75 -27.29
N ARG A 595 -3.46 -2.18 -27.41
CA ARG A 595 -2.26 -1.35 -27.15
C ARG A 595 -2.11 -0.18 -28.11
N SER A 596 -2.86 -0.16 -29.20
CA SER A 596 -2.96 1.04 -30.03
C SER A 596 -3.68 2.22 -29.35
N ALA A 597 -4.28 2.06 -28.16
CA ALA A 597 -4.75 3.22 -27.41
C ALA A 597 -3.58 4.14 -26.99
N ARG A 598 -3.89 5.44 -26.83
CA ARG A 598 -2.96 6.46 -26.37
C ARG A 598 -3.70 7.39 -25.43
N TYR A 599 -3.35 7.33 -24.14
CA TYR A 599 -3.93 8.17 -23.09
C TYR A 599 -2.83 8.79 -22.21
N PRO A 600 -1.95 9.66 -22.75
CA PRO A 600 -0.83 10.20 -21.98
C PRO A 600 -1.30 10.88 -20.69
N ALA A 601 -0.82 10.38 -19.55
CA ALA A 601 -1.26 10.77 -18.23
C ALA A 601 -0.39 11.90 -17.66
N SER A 602 -1.00 12.67 -16.76
CA SER A 602 -0.30 13.59 -15.87
C SER A 602 -0.80 13.36 -14.46
N VAL A 603 0.10 13.08 -13.52
CA VAL A 603 -0.23 12.58 -12.18
C VAL A 603 0.63 13.25 -11.10
N ARG A 604 0.26 13.01 -9.83
CA ARG A 604 0.97 13.45 -8.62
C ARG A 604 1.30 14.96 -8.63
N PRO A 605 0.28 15.85 -8.74
CA PRO A 605 0.50 17.29 -8.78
C PRO A 605 0.98 17.81 -7.42
N ARG A 606 1.87 18.81 -7.44
CA ARG A 606 2.28 19.57 -6.26
C ARG A 606 2.16 21.07 -6.48
N VAL A 607 1.96 21.83 -5.40
CA VAL A 607 1.77 23.29 -5.47
C VAL A 607 2.66 24.08 -4.51
N ALA A 608 3.09 25.27 -4.95
CA ALA A 608 3.72 26.27 -4.07
C ALA A 608 3.27 27.69 -4.45
N VAL A 609 3.22 28.58 -3.45
CA VAL A 609 2.88 29.99 -3.65
C VAL A 609 3.90 30.90 -2.96
N ARG A 610 4.50 31.81 -3.73
CA ARG A 610 5.50 32.78 -3.27
C ARG A 610 4.84 33.96 -2.56
N GLY A 611 5.60 34.71 -1.76
CA GLY A 611 5.10 35.83 -0.96
C GLY A 611 4.48 37.01 -1.73
N ASP A 612 4.74 37.11 -3.04
CA ASP A 612 4.12 38.07 -3.96
C ASP A 612 2.85 37.54 -4.65
N GLY A 613 2.44 36.30 -4.34
CA GLY A 613 1.28 35.64 -4.92
C GLY A 613 1.56 34.95 -6.27
N LEU A 614 2.82 34.84 -6.70
CA LEU A 614 3.17 33.95 -7.79
C LEU A 614 2.93 32.50 -7.37
N MET A 615 2.21 31.76 -8.21
CA MET A 615 1.87 30.35 -8.03
C MET A 615 2.68 29.46 -8.96
N ALA A 616 3.01 28.26 -8.51
CA ALA A 616 3.58 27.18 -9.32
C ALA A 616 2.86 25.86 -9.03
N VAL A 617 2.67 25.05 -10.08
CA VAL A 617 2.18 23.67 -10.00
C VAL A 617 3.16 22.81 -10.78
N SER A 618 3.68 21.73 -10.19
CA SER A 618 4.47 20.71 -10.90
C SER A 618 3.78 19.34 -10.86
N TRP A 619 4.16 18.44 -11.78
CA TRP A 619 3.55 17.11 -11.92
C TRP A 619 4.47 16.16 -12.70
N GLN A 620 4.16 14.86 -12.65
CA GLN A 620 4.75 13.83 -13.52
C GLN A 620 3.94 13.73 -14.81
N ASP A 621 4.60 13.55 -15.96
CA ASP A 621 3.95 13.57 -17.27
C ASP A 621 4.65 12.63 -18.28
N ASN A 622 3.93 11.70 -18.89
CA ASN A 622 4.47 10.73 -19.88
C ASN A 622 4.15 11.10 -21.34
N ARG A 623 3.76 12.35 -21.65
CA ARG A 623 3.34 12.73 -23.03
C ARG A 623 4.42 12.62 -24.11
N THR A 624 5.67 12.44 -23.70
CA THR A 624 6.85 12.28 -24.56
C THR A 624 7.20 10.81 -24.80
N ASP A 625 6.50 9.87 -24.16
CA ASP A 625 6.63 8.45 -24.47
C ASP A 625 6.08 8.10 -25.86
N GLU A 626 6.67 7.10 -26.51
CA GLU A 626 6.19 6.61 -27.81
C GLU A 626 4.91 5.76 -27.64
N ASP A 627 4.81 5.00 -26.55
CA ASP A 627 3.73 4.08 -26.14
C ASP A 627 3.15 4.40 -24.73
N PRO A 628 2.70 5.64 -24.43
CA PRO A 628 2.33 6.06 -23.08
C PRO A 628 1.18 5.25 -22.45
N LEU A 629 1.40 4.90 -21.18
CA LEU A 629 0.67 3.93 -20.34
C LEU A 629 0.86 2.46 -20.75
N TRP A 630 1.97 2.09 -21.39
CA TRP A 630 2.22 0.70 -21.76
C TRP A 630 3.66 0.32 -21.46
N THR A 631 3.89 -0.80 -20.77
CA THR A 631 5.27 -1.24 -20.54
C THR A 631 5.95 -1.59 -21.86
N GLY A 632 7.19 -1.14 -22.02
CA GLY A 632 8.03 -1.39 -23.19
C GLY A 632 7.60 -0.66 -24.47
N GLU A 633 8.59 -0.08 -25.16
CA GLU A 633 8.40 0.58 -26.46
C GLU A 633 8.18 -0.47 -27.58
N THR A 634 7.25 -0.23 -28.49
CA THR A 634 6.95 -1.16 -29.60
C THR A 634 8.12 -1.27 -30.57
N GLY A 635 9.02 -2.23 -30.30
CA GLY A 635 10.21 -2.50 -31.10
C GLY A 635 11.52 -1.95 -30.53
N ARG A 636 11.55 -1.42 -29.29
CA ARG A 636 12.77 -1.07 -28.53
C ARG A 636 12.61 -1.39 -27.03
N GLY A 637 13.71 -1.48 -26.30
CA GLY A 637 13.70 -1.82 -24.87
C GLY A 637 13.35 -3.28 -24.57
N GLU A 638 13.25 -3.62 -23.29
CA GLU A 638 12.57 -4.84 -22.83
C GLU A 638 11.07 -4.53 -22.63
N GLY A 639 10.21 -5.52 -22.90
CA GLY A 639 8.76 -5.30 -22.91
C GLY A 639 8.16 -4.87 -21.56
N THR A 640 8.87 -5.02 -20.44
CA THR A 640 8.41 -4.61 -19.09
C THR A 640 9.14 -3.38 -18.54
N ASP A 641 9.84 -2.62 -19.39
CA ASP A 641 10.42 -1.35 -18.98
C ASP A 641 9.31 -0.29 -18.76
N PRO A 642 9.45 0.60 -17.75
CA PRO A 642 8.45 1.62 -17.45
C PRO A 642 8.41 2.70 -18.54
N ASP A 643 7.26 3.37 -18.67
CA ASP A 643 7.09 4.63 -19.40
C ASP A 643 8.20 5.65 -19.10
N ASN A 644 8.58 6.47 -20.09
CA ASN A 644 9.27 7.73 -19.78
C ASN A 644 8.31 8.71 -19.10
N TRP A 645 8.72 9.18 -17.93
CA TRP A 645 7.98 10.13 -17.12
C TRP A 645 8.87 11.35 -16.92
N GLN A 646 8.35 12.54 -17.21
CA GLN A 646 9.05 13.80 -17.04
C GLN A 646 8.42 14.64 -15.94
N ILE A 647 9.26 15.38 -15.20
CA ILE A 647 8.74 16.46 -14.36
C ILE A 647 8.46 17.69 -15.21
N GLN A 648 7.21 18.16 -15.17
CA GLN A 648 6.80 19.43 -15.75
C GLN A 648 6.35 20.42 -14.68
N VAL A 649 6.41 21.72 -15.00
CA VAL A 649 5.95 22.81 -14.11
C VAL A 649 5.31 23.95 -14.90
N ALA A 650 4.17 24.45 -14.43
CA ALA A 650 3.57 25.70 -14.90
C ALA A 650 3.50 26.73 -13.77
N THR A 651 3.52 28.01 -14.12
CA THR A 651 3.40 29.12 -13.17
C THR A 651 2.27 30.07 -13.54
N ARG A 652 1.73 30.77 -12.54
CA ARG A 652 0.68 31.79 -12.70
C ARG A 652 0.97 32.99 -11.81
N PRO A 653 1.10 34.22 -12.35
CA PRO A 653 1.22 35.43 -11.54
C PRO A 653 -0.13 35.78 -10.89
N ALA A 654 -0.09 36.43 -9.72
CA ALA A 654 -1.27 36.77 -8.91
C ALA A 654 -2.40 37.55 -9.61
N GLY A 655 -2.14 38.13 -10.79
CA GLY A 655 -3.11 38.90 -11.59
C GLY A 655 -3.18 38.47 -13.05
N GLY A 656 -2.80 37.22 -13.38
CA GLY A 656 -2.83 36.71 -14.75
C GLY A 656 -3.19 35.22 -14.85
N ASP A 657 -3.00 34.67 -16.04
CA ASP A 657 -3.29 33.28 -16.38
C ASP A 657 -2.07 32.36 -16.19
N TRP A 658 -2.30 31.05 -16.27
CA TRP A 658 -1.24 30.04 -16.31
C TRP A 658 -0.39 30.19 -17.57
N GLY A 659 0.94 30.21 -17.40
CA GLY A 659 1.91 30.13 -18.49
C GLY A 659 2.06 28.71 -19.04
N THR A 660 2.76 28.60 -20.17
CA THR A 660 3.15 27.32 -20.77
C THR A 660 3.99 26.49 -19.78
N ALA A 661 3.74 25.19 -19.73
CA ALA A 661 4.52 24.26 -18.91
C ALA A 661 5.97 24.15 -19.42
N LEU A 662 6.92 24.06 -18.50
CA LEU A 662 8.33 23.76 -18.76
C LEU A 662 8.59 22.32 -18.35
N SER A 663 9.23 21.53 -19.23
CA SER A 663 9.78 20.22 -18.85
C SER A 663 11.18 20.39 -18.24
N VAL A 664 11.46 19.59 -17.21
CA VAL A 664 12.68 19.63 -16.39
C VAL A 664 13.31 18.23 -16.24
N GLY A 665 12.52 17.18 -16.42
CA GLY A 665 12.99 15.79 -16.49
C GLY A 665 13.70 15.45 -17.80
N ALA A 666 14.00 14.16 -18.00
CA ALA A 666 14.66 13.65 -19.20
C ALA A 666 13.87 12.53 -19.89
N ASP A 667 13.93 12.44 -21.23
CA ASP A 667 13.26 11.39 -22.00
C ASP A 667 13.84 9.97 -21.76
N ASP A 668 15.02 9.85 -21.14
CA ASP A 668 15.67 8.56 -20.80
C ASP A 668 15.42 8.11 -19.35
N ARG A 669 14.39 8.66 -18.69
CA ARG A 669 14.08 8.44 -17.27
C ARG A 669 12.60 8.24 -17.02
N ALA A 670 12.30 7.49 -15.96
CA ALA A 670 11.01 7.52 -15.29
C ALA A 670 11.15 8.44 -14.06
N ASP A 671 10.98 9.75 -14.26
CA ASP A 671 11.02 10.76 -13.20
C ASP A 671 9.68 10.87 -12.46
N ARG A 672 9.71 10.70 -11.14
CA ARG A 672 8.53 10.54 -10.29
C ARG A 672 8.61 11.38 -9.01
N HIS A 673 7.46 11.55 -8.38
CA HIS A 673 7.26 12.24 -7.11
C HIS A 673 7.93 13.62 -7.04
N PRO A 674 7.51 14.58 -7.89
CA PRO A 674 8.01 15.94 -7.78
C PRO A 674 7.63 16.54 -6.43
N ALA A 675 8.49 17.44 -5.95
CA ALA A 675 8.24 18.41 -4.90
C ALA A 675 8.78 19.77 -5.37
N LEU A 676 8.17 20.86 -4.90
CA LEU A 676 8.58 22.22 -5.27
C LEU A 676 8.51 23.17 -4.08
N ALA A 677 9.44 24.12 -4.02
CA ALA A 677 9.37 25.28 -3.12
C ALA A 677 10.12 26.48 -3.70
N PHE A 678 9.76 27.68 -3.27
CA PHE A 678 10.47 28.91 -3.62
C PHE A 678 11.56 29.21 -2.59
N ASP A 679 12.80 29.40 -3.04
CA ASP A 679 13.90 29.81 -2.16
C ASP A 679 13.82 31.31 -1.78
N GLY A 680 14.62 31.73 -0.80
CA GLY A 680 14.67 33.12 -0.34
C GLY A 680 15.12 34.16 -1.38
N ALA A 681 15.63 33.73 -2.54
CA ALA A 681 15.90 34.59 -3.70
C ALA A 681 14.73 34.63 -4.70
N GLY A 682 13.65 33.89 -4.43
CA GLY A 682 12.44 33.82 -5.24
C GLY A 682 12.52 32.83 -6.41
N ARG A 683 13.60 32.05 -6.53
CA ARG A 683 13.73 30.99 -7.55
C ARG A 683 12.93 29.77 -7.13
N LEU A 684 12.47 28.99 -8.10
CA LEU A 684 11.83 27.72 -7.83
C LEU A 684 12.88 26.60 -7.78
N VAL A 685 12.85 25.81 -6.71
CA VAL A 685 13.62 24.58 -6.56
C VAL A 685 12.65 23.42 -6.72
N LEU A 686 12.99 22.51 -7.64
CA LEU A 686 12.32 21.23 -7.84
C LEU A 686 13.20 20.11 -7.31
N ALA A 687 12.58 19.09 -6.73
CA ALA A 687 13.20 17.80 -6.42
C ALA A 687 12.26 16.66 -6.83
N TRP A 688 12.79 15.52 -7.23
CA TRP A 688 12.03 14.33 -7.65
C TRP A 688 12.89 13.08 -7.53
N ASP A 689 12.30 11.89 -7.46
CA ASP A 689 13.05 10.63 -7.61
C ASP A 689 13.07 10.17 -9.07
N SER A 690 14.23 9.76 -9.55
CA SER A 690 14.48 9.38 -10.94
C SER A 690 14.91 7.93 -11.02
N LYS A 691 14.31 7.17 -11.94
CA LYS A 691 14.66 5.77 -12.25
C LYS A 691 15.21 5.70 -13.68
N GLU A 692 16.21 4.85 -13.91
CA GLU A 692 16.52 4.39 -15.27
C GLU A 692 15.28 3.69 -15.87
N LEU A 693 15.09 3.79 -17.19
CA LEU A 693 14.11 2.98 -17.91
C LEU A 693 14.58 1.52 -17.94
N ARG A 694 14.35 0.84 -16.82
CA ARG A 694 14.52 -0.60 -16.62
C ARG A 694 13.42 -1.12 -15.73
N SER A 695 12.84 -2.26 -16.08
CA SER A 695 11.80 -2.95 -15.30
C SER A 695 12.14 -3.06 -13.81
N SER A 696 13.30 -3.63 -13.46
CA SER A 696 13.70 -3.95 -12.08
C SER A 696 15.22 -3.88 -11.85
N GLY A 697 15.66 -4.08 -10.60
CA GLY A 697 17.07 -4.21 -10.25
C GLY A 697 17.88 -2.91 -10.34
N VAL A 698 17.21 -1.75 -10.29
CA VAL A 698 17.82 -0.41 -10.37
C VAL A 698 17.40 0.44 -9.19
N ASN A 699 18.34 1.16 -8.61
CA ASN A 699 18.03 2.16 -7.57
C ASN A 699 17.47 3.43 -8.20
N THR A 700 16.51 4.04 -7.53
CA THR A 700 16.11 5.42 -7.77
C THR A 700 17.05 6.39 -7.06
N GLU A 701 17.29 7.56 -7.64
CA GLU A 701 18.04 8.66 -7.01
C GLU A 701 17.20 9.93 -6.92
N VAL A 702 17.37 10.74 -5.85
CA VAL A 702 16.68 12.02 -5.74
C VAL A 702 17.49 13.11 -6.43
N LEU A 703 16.96 13.59 -7.56
CA LEU A 703 17.48 14.71 -8.33
C LEU A 703 16.86 16.04 -7.89
N ALA A 704 17.55 17.13 -8.17
CA ALA A 704 17.02 18.48 -8.05
C ALA A 704 17.46 19.39 -9.20
N ALA A 705 16.60 20.34 -9.56
CA ALA A 705 16.89 21.42 -10.50
C ALA A 705 16.37 22.75 -9.96
N ILE A 706 17.02 23.85 -10.36
CA ILE A 706 16.74 25.19 -9.86
C ILE A 706 16.52 26.14 -11.03
N SER A 707 15.48 26.96 -10.93
CA SER A 707 15.11 27.91 -11.98
C SER A 707 16.12 29.06 -12.12
N ASP A 708 16.10 29.70 -13.29
CA ASP A 708 16.55 31.09 -13.42
C ASP A 708 15.65 32.06 -12.61
N ALA A 709 16.06 33.33 -12.54
CA ALA A 709 15.33 34.36 -11.78
C ALA A 709 13.98 34.76 -12.44
N ASP A 710 13.86 34.56 -13.76
CA ASP A 710 12.67 34.87 -14.55
C ASP A 710 11.65 33.72 -14.57
N LEU A 711 12.00 32.54 -14.03
CA LEU A 711 11.23 31.30 -14.02
C LEU A 711 10.88 30.78 -15.43
N LYS A 712 11.86 30.84 -16.34
CA LYS A 712 11.72 30.43 -17.75
C LYS A 712 12.59 29.22 -18.11
N THR A 713 13.67 28.99 -17.38
CA THR A 713 14.59 27.87 -17.60
C THR A 713 15.03 27.28 -16.27
N PHE A 714 15.47 26.02 -16.29
CA PHE A 714 16.08 25.34 -15.16
C PHE A 714 17.55 25.00 -15.46
N GLY A 715 18.39 24.99 -14.42
CA GLY A 715 19.70 24.35 -14.50
C GLY A 715 19.58 22.84 -14.68
N ALA A 716 20.67 22.20 -15.12
CA ALA A 716 20.70 20.74 -15.29
C ALA A 716 20.35 20.02 -13.97
N PRO A 717 19.53 18.95 -14.01
CA PRO A 717 19.26 18.11 -12.85
C PRO A 717 20.55 17.54 -12.25
N ALA A 718 20.61 17.47 -10.92
CA ALA A 718 21.74 16.88 -10.20
C ALA A 718 21.28 16.20 -8.89
N PRO A 719 21.91 15.09 -8.46
CA PRO A 719 21.53 14.39 -7.24
C PRO A 719 21.75 15.23 -5.98
N ILE A 720 20.80 15.18 -5.04
CA ILE A 720 20.90 15.88 -3.74
C ILE A 720 21.85 15.15 -2.78
N ALA A 721 22.03 13.84 -2.96
CA ALA A 721 22.90 13.01 -2.13
C ALA A 721 23.75 12.05 -2.96
N ALA A 722 24.99 11.82 -2.52
CA ALA A 722 25.90 10.88 -3.16
C ALA A 722 25.75 9.44 -2.60
N GLY A 723 26.24 8.49 -3.39
CA GLY A 723 26.36 7.07 -3.04
C GLY A 723 25.22 6.19 -3.58
N PRO A 724 25.47 4.90 -3.87
CA PRO A 724 24.45 3.99 -4.37
C PRO A 724 23.47 3.61 -3.26
N ALA A 725 22.24 4.10 -3.37
CA ALA A 725 21.11 3.76 -2.50
C ALA A 725 19.80 4.01 -3.22
N MET A 726 18.74 3.28 -2.88
CA MET A 726 17.41 3.58 -3.39
C MET A 726 16.82 4.74 -2.59
N SER A 727 16.41 5.81 -3.27
CA SER A 727 15.94 7.07 -2.68
C SER A 727 14.58 7.43 -3.30
N GLN A 728 13.53 7.61 -2.49
CA GLN A 728 12.16 7.83 -3.01
C GLN A 728 11.38 8.88 -2.22
N TYR A 729 10.37 9.48 -2.88
CA TYR A 729 9.42 10.44 -2.33
C TYR A 729 10.06 11.64 -1.63
N PRO A 730 10.72 12.54 -2.41
CA PRO A 730 11.21 13.79 -1.86
C PRO A 730 10.07 14.76 -1.53
N GLU A 731 10.27 15.51 -0.45
CA GLU A 731 9.44 16.64 -0.01
C GLU A 731 10.32 17.87 0.22
N LEU A 732 9.80 19.06 -0.12
CA LEU A 732 10.48 20.34 0.03
C LEU A 732 9.68 21.30 0.92
N GLY A 733 10.33 21.79 1.98
CA GLY A 733 9.74 22.76 2.92
C GLY A 733 10.59 24.02 3.06
N ALA A 734 9.94 25.18 3.15
CA ALA A 734 10.62 26.44 3.38
C ALA A 734 10.90 26.67 4.87
N ALA A 735 12.06 27.24 5.19
CA ALA A 735 12.39 27.70 6.52
C ALA A 735 12.26 29.23 6.62
N ALA A 736 12.08 29.75 7.83
CA ALA A 736 11.91 31.18 8.09
C ALA A 736 13.13 32.06 7.71
N ASP A 737 14.30 31.45 7.51
CA ASP A 737 15.52 32.11 7.01
C ASP A 737 15.62 32.16 5.47
N GLY A 738 14.61 31.65 4.75
CA GLY A 738 14.61 31.57 3.28
C GLY A 738 15.44 30.41 2.71
N SER A 739 16.02 29.55 3.56
CA SER A 739 16.54 28.25 3.12
C SER A 739 15.39 27.26 2.87
N LEU A 740 15.69 26.21 2.11
CA LEU A 740 14.78 25.07 1.98
C LEU A 740 15.36 23.85 2.69
N ARG A 741 14.49 22.95 3.16
CA ARG A 741 14.84 21.60 3.56
C ARG A 741 14.28 20.61 2.55
N ALA A 742 15.11 19.67 2.11
CA ALA A 742 14.65 18.44 1.48
C ALA A 742 14.59 17.32 2.53
N VAL A 743 13.58 16.47 2.41
CA VAL A 743 13.51 15.15 3.08
C VAL A 743 13.04 14.11 2.08
N TRP A 744 13.48 12.87 2.22
CA TRP A 744 13.06 11.70 1.42
C TRP A 744 13.34 10.44 2.25
N TYR A 745 12.90 9.26 1.81
CA TYR A 745 13.27 8.00 2.47
C TYR A 745 14.19 7.13 1.59
N ASP A 746 15.07 6.39 2.27
CA ASP A 746 16.32 5.91 1.67
C ASP A 746 16.79 4.56 2.26
N SER A 747 17.33 3.68 1.41
CA SER A 747 17.71 2.31 1.77
C SER A 747 19.15 2.14 2.28
N ARG A 748 19.96 3.22 2.36
CA ARG A 748 21.40 3.18 2.71
C ARG A 748 21.76 2.78 4.16
N SER A 749 20.78 2.35 4.96
CA SER A 749 21.04 1.98 6.36
C SER A 749 21.78 0.64 6.45
N ALA A 750 22.66 0.51 7.45
CA ALA A 750 23.46 -0.70 7.64
C ALA A 750 22.61 -1.93 8.03
N ASP A 751 21.38 -1.72 8.49
CA ASP A 751 20.39 -2.73 8.84
C ASP A 751 19.23 -2.79 7.83
N TRP A 752 19.44 -2.26 6.63
CA TRP A 752 18.58 -2.30 5.44
C TRP A 752 17.25 -1.54 5.54
N ARG A 753 16.76 -1.21 6.74
CA ARG A 753 15.49 -0.49 6.95
C ARG A 753 15.49 0.86 6.25
N TRP A 754 14.37 1.22 5.62
CA TRP A 754 14.14 2.58 5.14
C TRP A 754 14.32 3.59 6.28
N ARG A 755 15.09 4.65 6.04
CA ARG A 755 15.26 5.77 6.98
C ARG A 755 15.05 7.10 6.26
N VAL A 756 14.72 8.14 7.02
CA VAL A 756 14.59 9.49 6.48
C VAL A 756 15.98 10.08 6.23
N MET A 757 16.20 10.60 5.05
CA MET A 757 17.32 11.47 4.70
C MET A 757 16.89 12.93 4.76
N THR A 758 17.83 13.86 5.01
CA THR A 758 17.57 15.29 4.89
C THR A 758 18.78 16.09 4.40
N ALA A 759 18.53 17.10 3.56
CA ALA A 759 19.51 18.09 3.11
C ALA A 759 18.94 19.51 3.24
N ARG A 760 19.80 20.53 3.23
CA ARG A 760 19.38 21.95 3.23
C ARG A 760 19.88 22.68 2.00
N TRP A 761 19.02 23.42 1.33
CA TRP A 761 19.37 24.38 0.28
C TRP A 761 19.64 25.74 0.93
N VAL A 762 20.89 26.20 0.92
CA VAL A 762 21.32 27.45 1.56
C VAL A 762 22.19 28.23 0.58
N SER A 763 21.88 29.52 0.39
CA SER A 763 22.67 30.45 -0.44
C SER A 763 23.00 29.96 -1.86
N GLY A 764 22.12 29.13 -2.45
CA GLY A 764 22.28 28.61 -3.81
C GLY A 764 23.05 27.29 -3.94
N ALA A 765 23.24 26.54 -2.86
CA ALA A 765 23.82 25.19 -2.89
C ALA A 765 23.15 24.26 -1.88
N TRP A 766 23.18 22.94 -2.17
CA TRP A 766 22.85 21.91 -1.20
C TRP A 766 23.99 21.73 -0.19
N GLN A 767 23.64 21.62 1.09
CA GLN A 767 24.52 21.11 2.15
C GLN A 767 24.49 19.59 2.18
N ASP A 768 25.56 18.97 2.70
CA ASP A 768 25.70 17.52 2.85
C ASP A 768 24.42 16.87 3.42
N ALA A 769 23.90 15.91 2.66
CA ALA A 769 22.75 15.12 3.03
C ALA A 769 23.05 14.20 4.23
N LYS A 770 22.07 14.03 5.12
CA LYS A 770 22.24 13.30 6.40
C LYS A 770 21.15 12.26 6.58
N LEU A 771 21.56 11.05 6.94
CA LEU A 771 20.67 9.97 7.36
C LEU A 771 20.20 10.23 8.79
N LEU A 772 18.90 10.32 9.00
CA LEU A 772 18.28 10.28 10.32
C LEU A 772 18.17 8.81 10.72
N ASN A 773 19.10 8.34 11.55
CA ASN A 773 19.17 6.94 12.00
C ASN A 773 18.14 6.66 13.11
N SER A 774 16.89 6.98 12.81
CA SER A 774 15.67 6.86 13.59
C SER A 774 15.21 5.41 13.66
N ARG A 775 14.92 4.88 14.86
CA ARG A 775 14.41 3.50 15.04
C ARG A 775 13.21 3.18 14.13
N GLY A 776 13.04 1.90 13.76
CA GLY A 776 11.99 1.40 12.86
C GLY A 776 12.31 1.56 11.37
N VAL A 777 11.43 1.02 10.52
CA VAL A 777 11.31 1.44 9.12
C VAL A 777 10.64 2.82 9.13
N ASN A 778 11.22 3.81 8.45
CA ASN A 778 10.71 5.19 8.42
C ASN A 778 10.51 5.66 6.98
N THR A 779 9.30 6.12 6.67
CA THR A 779 8.83 6.45 5.32
C THR A 779 7.88 7.65 5.35
N TRP A 780 7.43 8.11 4.18
CA TRP A 780 6.51 9.25 4.03
C TRP A 780 6.94 10.51 4.81
N PRO A 781 8.20 10.98 4.68
CA PRO A 781 8.63 12.17 5.39
C PRO A 781 8.08 13.43 4.71
N ALA A 782 7.54 14.38 5.47
CA ALA A 782 7.18 15.71 5.00
C ALA A 782 7.83 16.78 5.89
N THR A 783 7.99 18.01 5.39
CA THR A 783 8.72 19.06 6.10
C THR A 783 8.18 20.47 5.83
N ASP A 784 8.06 21.26 6.89
CA ASP A 784 7.80 22.70 6.82
C ASP A 784 8.40 23.42 8.04
N GLY A 785 8.81 24.67 7.88
CA GLY A 785 9.43 25.50 8.91
C GLY A 785 10.68 24.89 9.56
N GLY A 786 11.34 23.93 8.89
CA GLY A 786 12.49 23.19 9.38
C GLY A 786 12.18 21.95 10.23
N ALA A 787 10.92 21.72 10.61
CA ALA A 787 10.46 20.49 11.26
C ALA A 787 10.25 19.36 10.25
N ILE A 788 10.32 18.11 10.69
CA ILE A 788 10.13 16.92 9.84
C ILE A 788 9.09 16.01 10.51
N VAL A 789 8.05 15.64 9.77
CA VAL A 789 7.13 14.56 10.14
C VAL A 789 7.46 13.33 9.30
N PHE A 790 7.25 12.12 9.82
CA PHE A 790 7.38 10.88 9.05
C PHE A 790 6.58 9.74 9.71
N ALA A 791 6.27 8.70 8.94
CA ALA A 791 5.70 7.45 9.45
C ALA A 791 6.83 6.51 9.92
N SER A 792 6.62 5.74 10.98
CA SER A 792 7.63 4.83 11.55
C SER A 792 7.03 3.59 12.20
N THR A 793 7.67 2.43 11.99
CA THR A 793 7.30 1.15 12.62
C THR A 793 8.00 0.90 13.98
N ARG A 794 8.64 1.91 14.58
CA ARG A 794 9.53 1.77 15.75
C ARG A 794 8.94 1.15 17.03
N HIS A 795 7.62 1.05 17.13
CA HIS A 795 6.92 0.40 18.25
C HIS A 795 6.25 -0.92 17.87
N ALA A 796 6.46 -1.41 16.64
CA ALA A 796 6.12 -2.79 16.27
C ALA A 796 6.87 -3.76 17.19
N GLN A 797 6.16 -4.79 17.64
CA GLN A 797 6.66 -5.85 18.52
C GLN A 797 7.19 -7.05 17.72
N ARG A 798 6.73 -7.24 16.48
CA ARG A 798 7.04 -8.38 15.61
C ARG A 798 7.25 -7.94 14.16
N MET A 799 7.97 -8.74 13.36
CA MET A 799 8.13 -8.52 11.91
C MET A 799 6.94 -9.05 11.08
N GLN A 800 6.06 -9.84 11.68
CA GLN A 800 4.89 -10.46 11.05
C GLN A 800 3.65 -10.26 11.92
N ARG A 801 2.48 -10.11 11.27
CA ARG A 801 1.18 -9.88 11.91
C ARG A 801 1.11 -8.67 12.86
N ASP A 802 2.03 -7.73 12.71
CA ASP A 802 2.01 -6.43 13.39
C ASP A 802 1.81 -5.33 12.35
N ARG A 803 0.79 -4.49 12.54
CA ARG A 803 0.46 -3.37 11.63
C ARG A 803 0.82 -2.01 12.21
N THR A 804 1.66 -1.97 13.26
CA THR A 804 2.14 -0.73 13.88
C THR A 804 2.89 0.12 12.89
N GLN A 805 2.25 1.19 12.43
CA GLN A 805 2.89 2.32 11.80
C GLN A 805 2.34 3.59 12.46
N GLN A 806 3.22 4.44 12.98
CA GLN A 806 2.83 5.62 13.72
C GLN A 806 3.53 6.86 13.17
N VAL A 807 2.89 8.02 13.30
CA VAL A 807 3.40 9.29 12.81
C VAL A 807 4.20 9.99 13.90
N PHE A 808 5.44 10.37 13.59
CA PHE A 808 6.35 11.07 14.51
C PHE A 808 6.76 12.44 13.97
N LEU A 809 6.93 13.40 14.87
CA LEU A 809 7.40 14.76 14.59
C LEU A 809 8.78 14.96 15.20
N LEU A 810 9.81 15.05 14.34
CA LEU A 810 11.09 15.63 14.70
C LEU A 810 11.01 17.15 14.59
N GLN A 811 11.17 17.85 15.71
CA GLN A 811 11.10 19.31 15.73
C GLN A 811 12.30 19.94 15.00
N SER A 812 12.17 21.19 14.53
CA SER A 812 13.36 21.97 14.14
C SER A 812 14.33 22.05 15.34
N PRO A 813 15.64 21.90 15.12
CA PRO A 813 16.67 22.34 16.06
C PRO A 813 16.55 23.82 16.42
#